data_AF-A0A5P9H3U6-F1
#
_entry.id   AF-A0A5P9H3U6-F1
#
_cell.length_a   1.000
_cell.length_b   1.000
_cell.length_c   1.000
_cell.angle_alpha   90.00
_cell.angle_beta   90.00
_cell.angle_gamma   90.00
#
_symmetry.space_group_name_H-M   'P 1'
#
loop_
_entity.id
_entity.type
_entity.pdbx_description
1 polymer ?
#
loop_
_entity_poly.entity_id
_entity_poly.type
_entity_poly.pdbx_seq_one_letter_code
_entity_poly.pdbx_strand_id
1 'polypeptide(L)'
;MSQARNTTFDTVIKRLKRPLMLTWAGLIAERLVRAFWPLWCVIIAVCAALMLGLHDIAPVELVWIVAVLSGVAALGFAAIGARRFAWPSRDEAIRRMDGVLPGHPLAALADRQAIGGGDTGSQALWRAHIQRMETRAALARAVEPDLRLARRDPFGLRYVALLGLVVALLFGSIWRAGTVTQMTPGGGAALASGPTWEGWIEPPAYTGLPSLYLNDQDGAFSAPEGSLVTLRFYGEVGALSMTETVSGRTEDVPPATDIEQSFEIVKDGTLRIDGPGGEEWKITALPDAPPEASVSEGLDVTFDGQMSQPFAASDDYGVVGGTATFELALDEVDRRHGLSAEPDARDPIVLDLPLPITGDRADFAETLIENLSEHPWAHLPVRLTLNVRDERDQAGQSEPVVMDLPARRFFDPMAASVIEQRRDLLWAKSNARRVSQMLRAVSHNPEPGLFKSETAYLKLRVILRRLETFVDHASLTDENRDELAQALWDLAVLLEDGDIGDALERMRAAQERLSEAMRNGASEDEIARLMQELRDATQDYLRQKSQQAQREGDQTDEPDRGQSGDMQMLTDQDLQDMMDRIQELMEQGRFAEAQQALEEFQQMMENLRMAEGQQGQGGDNPGQQAMEGLAETLRDQQGLSDEAFRDLQEQFNPGAQAGESQGNEGRNGGQGQGQQHSQQGQGQQPGQQQGQGQGRQEGQQPGQGQGDQSAEGQQGDQAGALSDRQEALRRELERQRQSLPNVGGQAGEDARDALDRAGRAMEGAEEALRGDDLAEAIDRQAEAMDALRDGMRSLGEALAENSQSQPGQGQAQSQTPGQFGEQDPLGRSQRGLAGDQGEFTAREDIYRRAGELLDEIRRRSGETARPEVELDYLRRLLDRF
;
A
#
# COMPACT_ATOMS: atom_id res chain seq x y z
N MET A 1 1.53 39.65 104.92
CA MET A 1 2.13 39.07 103.69
C MET A 1 1.33 37.85 103.18
N SER A 2 0.04 38.01 102.88
CA SER A 2 -0.85 36.89 102.46
C SER A 2 -1.46 37.06 101.05
N GLN A 3 -1.33 38.24 100.43
CA GLN A 3 -1.96 38.54 99.13
C GLN A 3 -1.04 38.38 97.90
N ALA A 4 0.26 38.11 98.08
CA ALA A 4 1.23 38.12 96.96
C ALA A 4 1.44 36.74 96.28
N ARG A 5 0.77 35.67 96.71
CA ARG A 5 1.08 34.28 96.27
C ARG A 5 0.01 33.57 95.40
N ASN A 6 -1.14 34.19 95.12
CA ASN A 6 -2.07 33.69 94.09
C ASN A 6 -1.72 34.20 92.67
N THR A 7 -0.75 35.12 92.54
CA THR A 7 -0.39 35.76 91.27
C THR A 7 0.33 34.80 90.31
N THR A 8 1.10 33.83 90.81
CA THR A 8 1.88 32.88 90.00
C THR A 8 0.98 31.88 89.27
N PHE A 9 -0.06 31.38 89.92
CA PHE A 9 -1.05 30.53 89.25
C PHE A 9 -1.80 31.31 88.16
N ASP A 10 -2.26 32.52 88.48
CA ASP A 10 -2.99 33.37 87.52
C ASP A 10 -2.13 33.77 86.30
N THR A 11 -0.83 34.03 86.48
CA THR A 11 0.07 34.33 85.35
C THR A 11 0.33 33.11 84.47
N VAL A 12 0.49 31.92 85.07
CA VAL A 12 0.65 30.67 84.33
C VAL A 12 -0.63 30.32 83.55
N ILE A 13 -1.81 30.43 84.16
CA ILE A 13 -3.09 30.19 83.49
C ILE A 13 -3.34 31.20 82.35
N LYS A 14 -2.97 32.48 82.52
CA LYS A 14 -3.04 33.47 81.43
C LYS A 14 -2.17 33.10 80.23
N ARG A 15 -0.96 32.56 80.46
CA ARG A 15 -0.08 32.06 79.39
C ARG A 15 -0.66 30.82 78.71
N LEU A 16 -1.29 29.94 79.48
CA LEU A 16 -1.90 28.69 79.00
C LEU A 16 -3.31 28.84 78.43
N LYS A 17 -3.80 30.07 78.21
CA LYS A 17 -5.16 30.35 77.70
C LYS A 17 -5.47 29.60 76.40
N ARG A 18 -4.54 29.57 75.44
CA ARG A 18 -4.71 28.87 74.15
C ARG A 18 -4.74 27.34 74.32
N PRO A 19 -3.74 26.69 74.96
CA PRO A 19 -3.78 25.27 75.27
C PRO A 19 -5.03 24.82 76.04
N LEU A 20 -5.48 25.61 77.02
CA LEU A 20 -6.69 25.35 77.80
C LEU A 20 -7.95 25.45 76.95
N MET A 21 -8.05 26.47 76.09
CA MET A 21 -9.19 26.63 75.19
C MET A 21 -9.28 25.47 74.19
N LEU A 22 -8.15 25.01 73.64
CA LEU A 22 -8.09 23.86 72.74
C LEU A 22 -8.46 22.55 73.46
N THR A 23 -7.96 22.35 74.68
CA THR A 23 -8.32 21.18 75.51
C THR A 23 -9.80 21.19 75.87
N TRP A 24 -10.36 22.38 76.16
CA TRP A 24 -11.78 22.55 76.44
C TRP A 24 -12.65 22.29 75.21
N ALA A 25 -12.26 22.81 74.04
CA ALA A 25 -12.91 22.50 72.76
C ALA A 25 -12.85 21.01 72.44
N GLY A 26 -11.72 20.35 72.71
CA GLY A 26 -11.56 18.90 72.59
C GLY A 26 -12.54 18.12 73.48
N LEU A 27 -12.71 18.53 74.75
CA LEU A 27 -13.70 17.92 75.65
C LEU A 27 -15.14 18.12 75.17
N ILE A 28 -15.46 19.28 74.57
CA ILE A 28 -16.78 19.52 73.96
C ILE A 28 -16.98 18.56 72.79
N ALA A 29 -16.01 18.46 71.87
CA ALA A 29 -16.08 17.55 70.73
C ALA A 29 -16.24 16.09 71.18
N GLU A 30 -15.45 15.66 72.15
CA GLU A 30 -15.53 14.32 72.75
C GLU A 30 -16.95 14.04 73.29
N ARG A 31 -17.54 14.97 74.04
CA ARG A 31 -18.89 14.80 74.59
C ARG A 31 -19.98 14.86 73.53
N LEU A 32 -19.86 15.73 72.52
CA LEU A 32 -20.78 15.80 71.38
C LEU A 32 -20.78 14.47 70.62
N VAL A 33 -19.60 13.98 70.26
CA VAL A 33 -19.44 12.72 69.52
C VAL A 33 -19.98 11.55 70.34
N ARG A 34 -19.74 11.51 71.65
CA ARG A 34 -20.23 10.44 72.52
C ARG A 34 -21.74 10.48 72.78
N ALA A 35 -22.34 11.66 72.77
CA ALA A 35 -23.76 11.85 73.08
C ALA A 35 -24.66 11.70 71.84
N PHE A 36 -24.25 12.25 70.70
CA PHE A 36 -25.09 12.37 69.51
C PHE A 36 -24.77 11.34 68.42
N TRP A 37 -23.92 10.34 68.68
CA TRP A 37 -23.57 9.38 67.65
C TRP A 37 -24.73 8.56 67.06
N PRO A 38 -25.78 8.16 67.82
CA PRO A 38 -26.88 7.44 67.21
C PRO A 38 -27.72 8.34 66.29
N LEU A 39 -27.83 9.63 66.64
CA LEU A 39 -28.62 10.61 65.88
C LEU A 39 -28.06 10.80 64.47
N TRP A 40 -26.76 11.08 64.34
CA TRP A 40 -26.19 11.28 63.02
C TRP A 40 -26.17 9.98 62.19
N CYS A 41 -26.18 8.80 62.82
CA CYS A 41 -26.25 7.54 62.08
C CYS A 41 -27.62 7.36 61.42
N VAL A 42 -28.69 7.70 62.14
CA VAL A 42 -30.05 7.71 61.59
C VAL A 42 -30.17 8.73 60.46
N ILE A 43 -29.67 9.95 60.67
CA ILE A 43 -29.71 11.00 59.63
C ILE A 43 -28.97 10.54 58.37
N ILE A 44 -27.75 10.03 58.51
CA ILE A 44 -26.93 9.56 57.38
C ILE A 44 -27.62 8.39 56.67
N ALA A 45 -28.18 7.43 57.40
CA ALA A 45 -28.88 6.29 56.82
C ALA A 45 -30.13 6.70 56.03
N VAL A 46 -30.92 7.64 56.56
CA VAL A 46 -32.09 8.19 55.85
C VAL A 46 -31.66 8.94 54.59
N CYS A 47 -30.64 9.80 54.68
CA CYS A 47 -30.10 10.49 53.51
C CYS A 47 -29.61 9.51 52.44
N ALA A 48 -28.89 8.46 52.82
CA ALA A 48 -28.43 7.43 51.89
C ALA A 48 -29.60 6.70 51.21
N ALA A 49 -30.64 6.32 51.96
CA ALA A 49 -31.82 5.65 51.40
C ALA A 49 -32.57 6.54 50.39
N LEU A 50 -32.74 7.84 50.69
CA LEU A 50 -33.39 8.79 49.79
C LEU A 50 -32.56 9.03 48.51
N MET A 51 -31.24 9.18 48.65
CA MET A 51 -30.35 9.38 47.50
C MET A 51 -30.29 8.16 46.57
N LEU A 52 -30.42 6.95 47.11
CA LEU A 52 -30.51 5.72 46.33
C LEU A 52 -31.88 5.52 45.66
N GLY A 53 -32.90 6.31 46.00
CA GLY A 53 -34.25 6.14 45.47
C GLY A 53 -35.00 4.93 46.04
N LEU A 54 -34.68 4.49 47.26
CA LEU A 54 -35.39 3.38 47.91
C LEU A 54 -36.88 3.68 48.14
N HIS A 55 -37.26 4.96 48.18
CA HIS A 55 -38.64 5.39 48.31
C HIS A 55 -39.45 5.26 47.02
N ASP A 56 -38.81 5.26 45.84
CA ASP A 56 -39.49 5.13 44.55
C ASP A 56 -39.93 3.67 44.26
N ILE A 57 -39.24 2.69 44.85
CA ILE A 57 -39.52 1.25 44.68
C ILE A 57 -40.45 0.66 45.75
N ALA A 58 -40.70 1.40 46.84
CA ALA A 58 -41.45 0.93 47.99
C ALA A 58 -42.90 1.46 47.96
N PRO A 59 -43.88 0.70 48.48
CA PRO A 59 -45.23 1.21 48.67
C PRO A 59 -45.24 2.47 49.54
N VAL A 60 -46.10 3.43 49.21
CA VAL A 60 -46.17 4.74 49.88
C VAL A 60 -46.40 4.58 51.38
N GLU A 61 -47.21 3.60 51.81
CA GLU A 61 -47.46 3.29 53.21
C GLU A 61 -46.17 2.89 53.94
N LEU A 62 -45.31 2.07 53.30
CA LEU A 62 -44.04 1.65 53.88
C LEU A 62 -43.08 2.82 54.02
N VAL A 63 -43.02 3.69 53.00
CA VAL A 63 -42.20 4.91 53.03
C VAL A 63 -42.61 5.81 54.20
N TRP A 64 -43.91 6.05 54.39
CA TRP A 64 -44.42 6.84 55.51
C TRP A 64 -44.16 6.19 56.87
N ILE A 65 -44.33 4.86 57.00
CA ILE A 65 -44.01 4.13 58.23
C ILE A 65 -42.52 4.29 58.58
N VAL A 66 -41.63 4.08 57.62
CA VAL A 66 -40.18 4.22 57.82
C VAL A 66 -39.78 5.66 58.11
N ALA A 67 -40.40 6.65 57.44
CA ALA A 67 -40.16 8.07 57.70
C ALA A 67 -40.57 8.46 59.12
N VAL A 68 -41.75 8.04 59.58
CA VAL A 68 -42.23 8.30 60.95
C VAL A 68 -41.33 7.59 61.97
N LEU A 69 -40.99 6.32 61.76
CA LEU A 69 -40.09 5.57 62.66
C LEU A 69 -38.71 6.22 62.77
N SER A 70 -38.14 6.63 61.64
CA SER A 70 -36.84 7.30 61.58
C SER A 70 -36.89 8.67 62.26
N GLY A 71 -38.00 9.42 62.08
CA GLY A 71 -38.24 10.68 62.76
C GLY A 71 -38.36 10.54 64.28
N VAL A 72 -39.10 9.54 64.76
CA VAL A 72 -39.23 9.21 66.19
C VAL A 72 -37.87 8.77 66.76
N ALA A 73 -37.12 7.94 66.03
CA ALA A 73 -35.77 7.52 66.44
C ALA A 73 -34.80 8.71 66.52
N ALA A 74 -34.82 9.62 65.53
CA ALA A 74 -34.01 10.83 65.53
C ALA A 74 -34.36 11.74 66.73
N LEU A 75 -35.65 11.99 66.99
CA LEU A 75 -36.09 12.76 68.16
C LEU A 75 -35.70 12.09 69.48
N GLY A 76 -35.85 10.77 69.58
CA GLY A 76 -35.45 9.98 70.75
C GLY A 76 -33.96 10.06 71.01
N PHE A 77 -33.12 9.86 69.99
CA PHE A 77 -31.67 9.96 70.11
C PHE A 77 -31.19 11.40 70.35
N ALA A 78 -31.86 12.40 69.79
CA ALA A 78 -31.58 13.80 70.10
C ALA A 78 -31.88 14.12 71.57
N ALA A 79 -33.01 13.64 72.11
CA ALA A 79 -33.36 13.83 73.52
C ALA A 79 -32.41 13.08 74.47
N ILE A 80 -32.04 11.84 74.13
CA ILE A 80 -31.05 11.06 74.90
C ILE A 80 -29.67 11.74 74.84
N GLY A 81 -29.26 12.22 73.66
CA GLY A 81 -28.03 12.96 73.46
C GLY A 81 -27.99 14.22 74.30
N ALA A 82 -29.05 15.03 74.26
CA ALA A 82 -29.18 16.24 75.08
C ALA A 82 -29.15 15.94 76.59
N ARG A 83 -29.78 14.85 77.05
CA ARG A 83 -29.74 14.43 78.46
C ARG A 83 -28.37 13.92 78.90
N ARG A 84 -27.63 13.24 78.02
CA ARG A 84 -26.28 12.71 78.32
C ARG A 84 -25.18 13.73 78.12
N PHE A 85 -25.46 14.81 77.41
CA PHE A 85 -24.50 15.88 77.15
C PHE A 85 -24.36 16.78 78.38
N ALA A 86 -23.30 16.55 79.14
CA ALA A 86 -22.89 17.46 80.20
C ALA A 86 -21.94 18.51 79.62
N TRP A 87 -22.14 19.80 79.93
CA TRP A 87 -21.20 20.84 79.50
C TRP A 87 -19.87 20.69 80.26
N PRO A 88 -18.71 20.60 79.59
CA PRO A 88 -17.43 20.45 80.28
C PRO A 88 -17.06 21.75 80.99
N SER A 89 -16.66 21.64 82.26
CA SER A 89 -16.24 22.82 83.03
C SER A 89 -14.80 23.22 82.68
N ARG A 90 -14.43 24.48 82.94
CA ARG A 90 -13.04 24.92 82.75
C ARG A 90 -12.07 24.18 83.66
N ASP A 91 -12.51 23.81 84.87
CA ASP A 91 -11.70 23.03 85.82
C ASP A 91 -11.43 21.61 85.31
N GLU A 92 -12.36 21.01 84.57
CA GLU A 92 -12.12 19.72 83.91
C GLU A 92 -11.04 19.82 82.83
N ALA A 93 -11.01 20.91 82.06
CA ALA A 93 -9.95 21.15 81.08
C ALA A 93 -8.58 21.35 81.77
N ILE A 94 -8.54 22.07 82.89
CA ILE A 94 -7.33 22.22 83.71
C ILE A 94 -6.87 20.87 84.24
N ARG A 95 -7.77 20.08 84.86
CA ARG A 95 -7.45 18.73 85.37
C ARG A 95 -6.99 17.78 84.27
N ARG A 96 -7.60 17.83 83.08
CA ARG A 96 -7.22 17.02 81.91
C ARG A 96 -5.81 17.36 81.45
N MET A 97 -5.49 18.64 81.33
CA MET A 97 -4.16 19.12 80.92
C MET A 97 -3.10 18.81 81.98
N ASP A 98 -3.46 18.94 83.26
CA ASP A 98 -2.58 18.62 84.38
C ASP A 98 -2.33 17.11 84.54
N GLY A 99 -3.32 16.29 84.18
CA GLY A 99 -3.26 14.83 84.23
C GLY A 99 -2.22 14.22 83.30
N VAL A 100 -1.83 14.93 82.24
CA VAL A 100 -0.82 14.48 81.25
C VAL A 100 0.60 14.93 81.66
N LEU A 101 0.72 15.85 82.62
CA LEU A 101 2.01 16.39 83.05
C LEU A 101 2.57 15.63 84.27
N PRO A 102 3.88 15.36 84.31
CA PRO A 102 4.50 14.63 85.41
C PRO A 102 4.47 15.44 86.71
N GLY A 103 3.72 14.94 87.69
CA GLY A 103 3.62 15.52 89.03
C GLY A 103 2.54 16.60 89.20
N HIS A 104 1.55 16.67 88.29
CA HIS A 104 0.38 17.55 88.39
C HIS A 104 0.72 19.01 88.75
N PRO A 105 1.56 19.68 87.94
CA PRO A 105 2.07 21.01 88.23
C PRO A 105 0.99 22.09 88.37
N LEU A 106 -0.15 22.00 87.67
CA LEU A 106 -1.23 22.99 87.79
C LEU A 106 -1.99 22.83 89.11
N ALA A 107 -2.25 21.59 89.55
CA ALA A 107 -2.78 21.33 90.87
C ALA A 107 -1.81 21.79 91.96
N ALA A 108 -0.51 21.48 91.83
CA ALA A 108 0.51 21.88 92.78
C ALA A 108 0.70 23.42 92.88
N LEU A 109 0.54 24.14 91.77
CA LEU A 109 0.56 25.62 91.75
C LEU A 109 -0.70 26.25 92.36
N ALA A 110 -1.84 25.56 92.30
CA ALA A 110 -3.07 25.97 92.96
C ALA A 110 -3.09 25.60 94.47
N ASP A 111 -2.22 24.68 94.89
CA ASP A 111 -2.15 24.15 96.24
C ASP A 111 -1.37 25.06 97.21
N ARG A 112 -1.57 24.84 98.51
CA ARG A 112 -0.94 25.59 99.59
C ARG A 112 -0.29 24.64 100.60
N GLN A 113 0.92 24.97 101.03
CA GLN A 113 1.64 24.20 102.04
C GLN A 113 0.82 24.10 103.34
N ALA A 114 0.39 22.87 103.69
CA ALA A 114 -0.42 22.63 104.88
C ALA A 114 0.39 22.57 106.19
N ILE A 115 1.66 22.14 106.15
CA ILE A 115 2.52 21.92 107.33
C ILE A 115 3.91 22.55 107.10
N GLY A 116 4.49 23.17 108.13
CA GLY A 116 5.83 23.79 108.05
C GLY A 116 5.85 25.26 107.64
N GLY A 117 4.69 25.95 107.69
CA GLY A 117 4.55 27.36 107.31
C GLY A 117 5.29 28.37 108.19
N GLY A 118 5.91 27.94 109.31
CA GLY A 118 6.76 28.78 110.17
C GLY A 118 8.25 28.43 110.13
N ASP A 119 8.64 27.34 109.48
CA ASP A 119 10.03 26.89 109.36
C ASP A 119 10.65 27.40 108.06
N THR A 120 11.79 28.09 108.17
CA THR A 120 12.50 28.69 107.03
C THR A 120 13.03 27.63 106.07
N GLY A 121 13.42 26.45 106.56
CA GLY A 121 13.88 25.31 105.75
C GLY A 121 12.76 24.71 104.91
N SER A 122 11.64 24.37 105.55
CA SER A 122 10.43 23.84 104.88
C SER A 122 9.87 24.81 103.84
N GLN A 123 9.83 26.11 104.14
CA GLN A 123 9.40 27.13 103.16
C GLN A 123 10.37 27.26 101.98
N ALA A 124 11.67 27.00 102.16
CA ALA A 124 12.64 27.01 101.07
C ALA A 124 12.42 25.83 100.12
N LEU A 125 12.19 24.63 100.66
CA LEU A 125 11.87 23.44 99.88
C LEU A 125 10.54 23.59 99.11
N TRP A 126 9.50 24.13 99.73
CA TRP A 126 8.23 24.41 99.06
C TRP A 126 8.39 25.41 97.90
N ARG A 127 9.16 26.49 98.11
CA ARG A 127 9.48 27.44 97.04
C ARG A 127 10.23 26.78 95.88
N ALA A 128 11.21 25.93 96.17
CA ALA A 128 11.93 25.18 95.14
C ALA A 128 11.04 24.15 94.42
N HIS A 129 10.04 23.57 95.11
CA HIS A 129 9.04 22.72 94.49
C HIS A 129 8.12 23.51 93.55
N ILE A 130 7.57 24.64 94.00
CA ILE A 130 6.72 25.54 93.20
C ILE A 130 7.46 26.07 91.97
N GLN A 131 8.73 26.47 92.10
CA GLN A 131 9.57 26.88 90.95
C GLN A 131 9.74 25.74 89.93
N ARG A 132 9.98 24.51 90.41
CA ARG A 132 10.04 23.33 89.51
C ARG A 132 8.70 23.06 88.82
N MET A 133 7.57 23.25 89.53
CA MET A 133 6.24 23.08 88.95
C MET A 133 5.89 24.17 87.94
N GLU A 134 6.35 25.41 88.15
CA GLU A 134 6.18 26.51 87.19
C GLU A 134 6.89 26.20 85.86
N THR A 135 8.14 25.74 85.91
CA THR A 135 8.89 25.32 84.71
C THR A 135 8.20 24.16 83.99
N ARG A 136 7.62 23.20 84.73
CA ARG A 136 6.87 22.09 84.13
C ARG A 136 5.52 22.52 83.55
N ALA A 137 4.81 23.44 84.21
CA ALA A 137 3.56 24.00 83.72
C ALA A 137 3.77 24.80 82.43
N ALA A 138 4.94 25.44 82.25
CA ALA A 138 5.30 26.12 81.00
C ALA A 138 5.41 25.17 79.80
N LEU A 139 5.63 23.88 80.03
CA LEU A 139 5.67 22.83 78.99
C LEU A 139 4.28 22.27 78.66
N ALA A 140 3.21 22.74 79.31
CA ALA A 140 1.85 22.25 79.07
C ALA A 140 1.41 22.54 77.62
N ARG A 141 0.97 21.48 76.94
CA ARG A 141 0.37 21.54 75.59
C ARG A 141 -1.11 21.17 75.66
N ALA A 142 -1.85 21.52 74.61
CA ALA A 142 -3.24 21.10 74.48
C ALA A 142 -3.32 19.55 74.43
N VAL A 143 -4.29 18.97 75.13
CA VAL A 143 -4.52 17.52 75.12
C VAL A 143 -5.49 17.17 74.01
N GLU A 144 -5.14 16.18 73.18
CA GLU A 144 -5.99 15.71 72.08
C GLU A 144 -7.31 15.07 72.58
N PRO A 145 -8.43 15.28 71.87
CA PRO A 145 -9.73 14.70 72.24
C PRO A 145 -9.79 13.19 71.93
N ASP A 146 -10.42 12.41 72.82
CA ASP A 146 -10.64 10.99 72.58
C ASP A 146 -11.99 10.72 71.89
N LEU A 147 -11.98 10.85 70.56
CA LEU A 147 -13.15 10.65 69.69
C LEU A 147 -13.45 9.15 69.42
N ARG A 148 -12.80 8.22 70.11
CA ARG A 148 -13.01 6.78 69.90
C ARG A 148 -14.40 6.36 70.39
N LEU A 149 -15.21 5.88 69.46
CA LEU A 149 -16.57 5.37 69.72
C LEU A 149 -16.67 3.84 69.79
N ALA A 150 -15.56 3.11 69.64
CA ALA A 150 -15.56 1.64 69.56
C ALA A 150 -16.25 0.95 70.76
N ARG A 151 -16.19 1.54 71.96
CA ARG A 151 -16.89 0.99 73.14
C ARG A 151 -18.41 1.23 73.15
N ARG A 152 -18.89 2.23 72.39
CA ARG A 152 -20.30 2.61 72.31
C ARG A 152 -20.99 2.10 71.05
N ASP A 153 -20.22 1.81 70.01
CA ASP A 153 -20.69 1.23 68.75
C ASP A 153 -19.98 -0.12 68.50
N PRO A 154 -20.38 -1.21 69.18
CA PRO A 154 -19.76 -2.52 69.01
C PRO A 154 -20.08 -3.16 67.66
N PHE A 155 -21.19 -2.79 67.02
CA PHE A 155 -21.62 -3.31 65.72
C PHE A 155 -21.11 -2.48 64.53
N GLY A 156 -20.46 -1.34 64.77
CA GLY A 156 -19.96 -0.47 63.70
C GLY A 156 -21.07 0.19 62.88
N LEU A 157 -22.23 0.45 63.47
CA LEU A 157 -23.40 1.05 62.79
C LEU A 157 -23.06 2.38 62.10
N ARG A 158 -22.09 3.14 62.65
CA ARG A 158 -21.61 4.37 62.02
C ARG A 158 -20.95 4.12 60.67
N TYR A 159 -20.22 3.01 60.53
CA TYR A 159 -19.55 2.64 59.30
C TYR A 159 -20.53 2.06 58.29
N VAL A 160 -21.56 1.36 58.74
CA VAL A 160 -22.67 0.92 57.86
C VAL A 160 -23.41 2.12 57.28
N ALA A 161 -23.77 3.12 58.12
CA ALA A 161 -24.40 4.35 57.65
C ALA A 161 -23.48 5.11 56.69
N LEU A 162 -22.19 5.25 57.02
CA LEU A 162 -21.21 5.90 56.15
C LEU A 162 -21.02 5.16 54.81
N LEU A 163 -20.96 3.83 54.83
CA LEU A 163 -20.87 3.01 53.62
C LEU A 163 -22.10 3.22 52.75
N GLY A 164 -23.29 3.19 53.34
CA GLY A 164 -24.54 3.49 52.64
C GLY A 164 -24.51 4.87 51.98
N LEU A 165 -23.99 5.89 52.69
CA LEU A 165 -23.84 7.23 52.14
C LEU A 165 -22.84 7.29 50.98
N VAL A 166 -21.70 6.60 51.08
CA VAL A 166 -20.69 6.54 49.99
C VAL A 166 -21.28 5.85 48.76
N VAL A 167 -21.97 4.73 48.93
CA VAL A 167 -22.68 4.04 47.84
C VAL A 167 -23.73 4.97 47.23
N ALA A 168 -24.49 5.68 48.06
CA ALA A 168 -25.48 6.65 47.60
C ALA A 168 -24.88 7.86 46.88
N LEU A 169 -23.66 8.29 47.21
CA LEU A 169 -22.94 9.34 46.49
C LEU A 169 -22.38 8.88 45.15
N LEU A 170 -21.97 7.61 45.05
CA LEU A 170 -21.41 7.04 43.82
C LEU A 170 -22.49 6.62 42.82
N PHE A 171 -23.56 5.99 43.31
CA PHE A 171 -24.59 5.35 42.48
C PHE A 171 -25.97 5.99 42.61
N GLY A 172 -26.18 6.85 43.62
CA GLY A 172 -27.43 7.57 43.83
C GLY A 172 -27.39 8.99 43.27
N SER A 173 -28.49 9.72 43.46
CA SER A 173 -28.63 11.11 43.04
C SER A 173 -29.17 11.96 44.19
N ILE A 174 -28.48 13.06 44.51
CA ILE A 174 -28.91 14.03 45.53
C ILE A 174 -30.28 14.64 45.17
N TRP A 175 -30.55 14.79 43.87
CA TRP A 175 -31.79 15.37 43.36
C TRP A 175 -33.03 14.49 43.62
N ARG A 176 -32.85 13.16 43.80
CA ARG A 176 -33.95 12.25 44.15
C ARG A 176 -34.55 12.51 45.53
N ALA A 177 -33.84 13.18 46.43
CA ALA A 177 -34.44 13.61 47.70
C ALA A 177 -35.60 14.61 47.50
N GLY A 178 -35.66 15.30 46.35
CA GLY A 178 -36.74 16.21 45.98
C GLY A 178 -38.02 15.52 45.53
N THR A 179 -37.99 14.24 45.12
CA THR A 179 -39.22 13.54 44.67
C THR A 179 -40.13 13.15 45.85
N VAL A 180 -39.61 13.19 47.08
CA VAL A 180 -40.39 12.99 48.31
C VAL A 180 -41.51 14.03 48.46
N THR A 181 -41.33 15.26 47.95
CA THR A 181 -42.38 16.29 47.98
C THR A 181 -43.47 16.08 46.91
N GLN A 182 -43.20 15.24 45.90
CA GLN A 182 -44.22 14.84 44.91
C GLN A 182 -45.12 13.72 45.45
N MET A 183 -44.67 12.99 46.47
CA MET A 183 -45.44 11.93 47.13
C MET A 183 -46.46 12.44 48.17
N THR A 184 -46.55 13.76 48.41
CA THR A 184 -47.65 14.34 49.22
C THR A 184 -48.97 14.36 48.46
N PRO A 185 -50.11 13.96 49.07
CA PRO A 185 -51.42 14.05 48.44
C PRO A 185 -51.70 15.50 47.99
N GLY A 186 -51.85 15.71 46.67
CA GLY A 186 -52.08 17.04 46.06
C GLY A 186 -50.84 17.75 45.48
N GLY A 187 -49.68 17.10 45.42
CA GLY A 187 -48.40 17.68 44.95
C GLY A 187 -48.09 17.51 43.45
N GLY A 188 -49.08 17.20 42.60
CA GLY A 188 -48.90 17.11 41.15
C GLY A 188 -49.05 18.47 40.45
N ALA A 189 -48.06 19.35 40.59
CA ALA A 189 -48.05 20.63 39.87
C ALA A 189 -47.16 20.55 38.62
N ALA A 190 -47.72 20.05 37.52
CA ALA A 190 -47.25 20.32 36.16
C ALA A 190 -48.30 19.87 35.11
N LEU A 191 -49.40 20.63 34.96
CA LEU A 191 -50.31 20.54 33.81
C LEU A 191 -50.70 21.99 33.44
N ALA A 192 -49.80 22.69 32.74
CA ALA A 192 -50.05 24.04 32.22
C ALA A 192 -49.85 24.16 30.70
N SER A 193 -49.35 23.13 30.03
CA SER A 193 -49.55 22.90 28.60
C SER A 193 -50.66 21.86 28.47
N GLY A 194 -51.57 22.03 27.50
CA GLY A 194 -52.55 21.01 27.17
C GLY A 194 -51.88 19.68 26.77
N PRO A 195 -52.67 18.62 26.49
CA PRO A 195 -52.10 17.36 26.03
C PRO A 195 -51.30 17.59 24.74
N THR A 196 -50.04 17.14 24.71
CA THR A 196 -49.13 17.24 23.56
C THR A 196 -48.65 15.85 23.17
N TRP A 197 -48.25 15.68 21.92
CA TRP A 197 -47.73 14.41 21.42
C TRP A 197 -46.45 14.64 20.60
N GLU A 198 -45.58 13.65 20.60
CA GLU A 198 -44.37 13.60 19.79
C GLU A 198 -44.30 12.24 19.11
N GLY A 199 -43.93 12.21 17.84
CA GLY A 199 -43.78 10.97 17.09
C GLY A 199 -42.54 10.98 16.20
N TRP A 200 -41.91 9.83 16.08
CA TRP A 200 -40.86 9.61 15.07
C TRP A 200 -41.09 8.28 14.36
N ILE A 201 -40.57 8.23 13.14
CA ILE A 201 -40.54 7.04 12.30
C ILE A 201 -39.07 6.76 12.06
N GLU A 202 -38.63 5.60 12.50
CA GLU A 202 -37.26 5.14 12.36
C GLU A 202 -37.24 4.07 11.26
N PRO A 203 -36.72 4.40 10.06
CA PRO A 203 -36.52 3.41 9.02
C PRO A 203 -35.59 2.29 9.51
N PRO A 204 -35.68 1.07 8.92
CA PRO A 204 -34.72 0.01 9.22
C PRO A 204 -33.29 0.49 8.95
N ALA A 205 -32.35 0.05 9.79
CA ALA A 205 -30.96 0.51 9.74
C ALA A 205 -30.30 0.33 8.36
N TYR A 206 -30.64 -0.75 7.64
CA TYR A 206 -30.11 -1.07 6.31
C TYR A 206 -30.44 -0.02 5.24
N THR A 207 -31.55 0.70 5.41
CA THR A 207 -31.98 1.70 4.42
C THR A 207 -31.12 2.95 4.42
N GLY A 208 -30.32 3.18 5.47
CA GLY A 208 -29.50 4.39 5.62
C GLY A 208 -30.29 5.70 5.70
N LEU A 209 -31.63 5.64 5.75
CA LEU A 209 -32.50 6.80 5.75
C LEU A 209 -32.59 7.45 7.15
N PRO A 210 -32.67 8.79 7.22
CA PRO A 210 -32.81 9.48 8.51
C PRO A 210 -34.18 9.21 9.14
N SER A 211 -34.24 9.25 10.47
CA SER A 211 -35.49 9.21 11.21
C SER A 211 -36.38 10.40 10.85
N LEU A 212 -37.64 10.16 10.53
CA LEU A 212 -38.62 11.20 10.20
C LEU A 212 -39.37 11.62 11.46
N TYR A 213 -39.41 12.93 11.73
CA TYR A 213 -40.20 13.47 12.83
C TYR A 213 -41.64 13.73 12.38
N LEU A 214 -42.62 13.06 12.99
CA LEU A 214 -44.03 13.07 12.57
C LEU A 214 -44.67 14.47 12.65
N ASN A 215 -44.29 15.28 13.64
CA ASN A 215 -44.85 16.63 13.81
C ASN A 215 -44.44 17.61 12.69
N ASP A 216 -43.39 17.28 11.93
CA ASP A 216 -42.92 18.08 10.79
C ASP A 216 -43.42 17.54 9.45
N GLN A 217 -44.17 16.41 9.44
CA GLN A 217 -44.67 15.80 8.21
C GLN A 217 -46.03 16.35 7.80
N ASP A 218 -46.16 16.71 6.53
CA ASP A 218 -47.45 17.03 5.92
C ASP A 218 -48.29 15.75 5.74
N GLY A 219 -49.63 15.89 5.61
CA GLY A 219 -50.62 14.80 5.70
C GLY A 219 -50.49 13.59 4.74
N ALA A 220 -49.45 13.50 3.90
CA ALA A 220 -49.05 12.26 3.22
C ALA A 220 -47.52 12.17 3.08
N PHE A 221 -46.96 11.01 3.40
CA PHE A 221 -45.53 10.69 3.20
C PHE A 221 -45.32 9.20 2.90
N SER A 222 -44.14 8.86 2.38
CA SER A 222 -43.70 7.48 2.11
C SER A 222 -42.63 7.05 3.08
N ALA A 223 -42.68 5.81 3.55
CA ALA A 223 -41.65 5.21 4.39
C ALA A 223 -41.37 3.77 3.95
N PRO A 224 -40.12 3.27 4.09
CA PRO A 224 -39.81 1.87 3.83
C PRO A 224 -40.67 0.92 4.68
N GLU A 225 -41.03 -0.23 4.11
CA GLU A 225 -41.63 -1.32 4.84
C GLU A 225 -40.72 -1.76 6.01
N GLY A 226 -41.31 -2.05 7.17
CA GLY A 226 -40.57 -2.38 8.39
C GLY A 226 -40.08 -1.17 9.20
N SER A 227 -40.38 0.07 8.77
CA SER A 227 -40.08 1.27 9.57
C SER A 227 -40.85 1.26 10.89
N LEU A 228 -40.15 1.51 12.00
CA LEU A 228 -40.71 1.53 13.35
C LEU A 228 -41.26 2.91 13.67
N VAL A 229 -42.57 2.99 13.88
CA VAL A 229 -43.24 4.21 14.35
C VAL A 229 -43.29 4.17 15.88
N THR A 230 -42.80 5.23 16.52
CA THR A 230 -42.93 5.42 17.96
C THR A 230 -43.63 6.74 18.25
N LEU A 231 -44.68 6.68 19.08
CA LEU A 231 -45.48 7.83 19.48
C LEU A 231 -45.51 7.94 21.00
N ARG A 232 -45.35 9.17 21.51
CA ARG A 232 -45.44 9.50 22.94
C ARG A 232 -46.50 10.56 23.18
N PHE A 233 -47.42 10.26 24.10
CA PHE A 233 -48.45 11.19 24.55
C PHE A 233 -48.09 11.77 25.92
N TYR A 234 -48.19 13.09 26.05
CA TYR A 234 -47.95 13.83 27.29
C TYR A 234 -49.26 14.51 27.71
N GLY A 235 -49.73 14.27 28.92
CA GLY A 235 -50.96 14.90 29.45
C GLY A 235 -51.79 13.95 30.32
N GLU A 236 -53.06 14.31 30.55
CA GLU A 236 -54.00 13.42 31.22
C GLU A 236 -54.25 12.15 30.38
N VAL A 237 -54.12 10.97 31.01
CA VAL A 237 -54.31 9.67 30.36
C VAL A 237 -55.70 9.59 29.72
N GLY A 238 -55.75 9.34 28.42
CA GLY A 238 -56.99 9.28 27.63
C GLY A 238 -57.45 10.60 26.98
N ALA A 239 -56.69 11.69 27.11
CA ALA A 239 -56.98 12.96 26.42
C ALA A 239 -56.62 12.94 24.91
N LEU A 240 -55.73 12.03 24.51
CA LEU A 240 -55.32 11.75 23.13
C LEU A 240 -55.49 10.25 22.88
N SER A 241 -55.94 9.88 21.68
CA SER A 241 -56.04 8.48 21.26
C SER A 241 -55.53 8.28 19.84
N MET A 242 -54.89 7.16 19.57
CA MET A 242 -54.35 6.82 18.26
C MET A 242 -55.22 5.80 17.53
N THR A 243 -55.44 6.00 16.23
CA THR A 243 -55.99 4.99 15.32
C THR A 243 -55.02 4.79 14.16
N GLU A 244 -54.64 3.55 13.86
CA GLU A 244 -53.75 3.24 12.76
C GLU A 244 -54.27 2.04 11.94
N THR A 245 -53.87 1.98 10.67
CA THR A 245 -54.18 0.86 9.75
C THR A 245 -52.96 0.31 9.02
N VAL A 246 -51.77 0.85 9.29
CA VAL A 246 -50.50 0.60 8.59
C VAL A 246 -49.77 -0.65 9.10
N SER A 247 -49.97 -1.02 10.36
CA SER A 247 -49.35 -2.22 10.95
C SER A 247 -50.10 -3.51 10.62
N GLY A 248 -51.38 -3.38 10.23
CA GLY A 248 -52.27 -4.51 9.99
C GLY A 248 -52.56 -5.38 11.22
N ARG A 249 -52.19 -4.93 12.43
CA ARG A 249 -52.41 -5.66 13.68
C ARG A 249 -53.89 -5.74 14.03
N THR A 250 -54.38 -6.95 14.26
CA THR A 250 -55.76 -7.22 14.72
C THR A 250 -55.82 -7.91 16.09
N GLU A 251 -54.68 -8.35 16.62
CA GLU A 251 -54.53 -9.03 17.91
C GLU A 251 -53.43 -8.32 18.74
N ASP A 252 -53.56 -8.30 20.07
CA ASP A 252 -52.64 -7.65 21.02
C ASP A 252 -52.33 -6.16 20.74
N VAL A 253 -53.35 -5.40 20.31
CA VAL A 253 -53.25 -3.93 20.17
C VAL A 253 -53.29 -3.30 21.58
N PRO A 254 -52.23 -2.59 22.02
CA PRO A 254 -52.28 -1.83 23.27
C PRO A 254 -53.46 -0.85 23.26
N PRO A 255 -54.03 -0.50 24.42
CA PRO A 255 -55.03 0.57 24.49
C PRO A 255 -54.54 1.80 23.71
N ALA A 256 -55.36 2.31 22.80
CA ALA A 256 -55.06 3.47 21.95
C ALA A 256 -54.70 4.76 22.72
N THR A 257 -54.87 4.74 24.05
CA THR A 257 -54.63 5.84 24.99
C THR A 257 -53.38 5.63 25.85
N ASP A 258 -52.61 4.56 25.64
CA ASP A 258 -51.36 4.34 26.38
C ASP A 258 -50.32 5.41 26.04
N ILE A 259 -49.50 5.77 27.02
CA ILE A 259 -48.54 6.89 26.99
C ILE A 259 -47.50 6.73 25.88
N GLU A 260 -47.13 5.49 25.53
CA GLU A 260 -46.20 5.17 24.45
C GLU A 260 -46.81 4.11 23.55
N GLN A 261 -46.73 4.31 22.23
CA GLN A 261 -47.17 3.35 21.21
C GLN A 261 -45.98 3.04 20.30
N SER A 262 -45.79 1.76 19.97
CA SER A 262 -44.84 1.36 18.93
C SER A 262 -45.41 0.25 18.01
N PHE A 263 -45.21 0.43 16.72
CA PHE A 263 -45.64 -0.51 15.68
C PHE A 263 -44.83 -0.30 14.39
N GLU A 264 -44.79 -1.32 13.55
CA GLU A 264 -44.09 -1.30 12.26
C GLU A 264 -45.05 -1.00 11.12
N ILE A 265 -44.56 -0.34 10.07
CA ILE A 265 -45.30 -0.11 8.83
C ILE A 265 -45.15 -1.35 7.94
N VAL A 266 -46.25 -2.05 7.66
CA VAL A 266 -46.24 -3.28 6.83
C VAL A 266 -47.00 -3.07 5.51
N LYS A 267 -47.94 -2.13 5.48
CA LYS A 267 -48.78 -1.86 4.32
C LYS A 267 -49.22 -0.40 4.27
N ASP A 268 -49.72 0.00 3.11
CA ASP A 268 -50.37 1.28 2.92
C ASP A 268 -51.55 1.45 3.88
N GLY A 269 -51.65 2.65 4.46
CA GLY A 269 -52.71 2.95 5.41
C GLY A 269 -52.69 4.38 5.90
N THR A 270 -53.52 4.64 6.90
CA THR A 270 -53.64 5.92 7.58
C THR A 270 -53.29 5.79 9.05
N LEU A 271 -52.53 6.77 9.56
CA LEU A 271 -52.28 7.01 10.97
C LEU A 271 -53.02 8.28 11.38
N ARG A 272 -53.83 8.21 12.44
CA ARG A 272 -54.62 9.33 12.93
C ARG A 272 -54.51 9.46 14.44
N ILE A 273 -54.26 10.67 14.91
CA ILE A 273 -54.29 11.02 16.34
C ILE A 273 -55.55 11.84 16.58
N ASP A 274 -56.45 11.32 17.42
CA ASP A 274 -57.70 11.96 17.80
C ASP A 274 -57.52 12.72 19.14
N GLY A 275 -57.83 14.04 19.16
CA GLY A 275 -57.82 14.91 20.34
C GLY A 275 -57.30 16.33 20.07
N PRO A 276 -57.03 17.16 21.11
CA PRO A 276 -56.55 18.53 20.93
C PRO A 276 -55.16 18.56 20.27
N GLY A 277 -55.04 19.13 19.08
CA GLY A 277 -53.78 19.14 18.30
C GLY A 277 -53.48 17.84 17.55
N GLY A 278 -54.48 16.97 17.36
CA GLY A 278 -54.36 15.75 16.56
C GLY A 278 -54.25 16.01 15.06
N GLU A 279 -53.57 15.09 14.36
CA GLU A 279 -53.34 15.12 12.92
C GLU A 279 -53.60 13.75 12.28
N GLU A 280 -53.71 13.75 10.94
CA GLU A 280 -53.94 12.55 10.12
C GLU A 280 -52.89 12.49 9.00
N TRP A 281 -52.24 11.34 8.85
CA TRP A 281 -51.28 11.07 7.79
C TRP A 281 -51.69 9.85 6.98
N LYS A 282 -51.53 9.96 5.66
CA LYS A 282 -51.55 8.83 4.73
C LYS A 282 -50.12 8.34 4.49
N ILE A 283 -49.86 7.10 4.86
CA ILE A 283 -48.54 6.49 4.78
C ILE A 283 -48.55 5.49 3.63
N THR A 284 -47.60 5.65 2.70
CA THR A 284 -47.34 4.68 1.62
C THR A 284 -46.13 3.84 1.99
N ALA A 285 -46.30 2.51 2.05
CA ALA A 285 -45.22 1.58 2.37
C ALA A 285 -44.44 1.26 1.10
N LEU A 286 -43.15 1.59 1.08
CA LEU A 286 -42.26 1.21 -0.03
C LEU A 286 -41.72 -0.20 0.23
N PRO A 287 -42.08 -1.21 -0.58
CA PRO A 287 -41.52 -2.53 -0.46
C PRO A 287 -40.07 -2.54 -0.94
N ASP A 288 -39.25 -3.29 -0.22
CA ASP A 288 -37.82 -3.53 -0.50
C ASP A 288 -37.66 -4.55 -1.64
N ALA A 289 -36.96 -4.16 -2.70
CA ALA A 289 -36.79 -4.97 -3.91
C ALA A 289 -35.55 -5.88 -3.81
N PRO A 290 -35.57 -7.09 -4.40
CA PRO A 290 -34.38 -7.92 -4.40
C PRO A 290 -33.29 -7.30 -5.29
N PRO A 291 -32.00 -7.52 -4.96
CA PRO A 291 -30.90 -6.98 -5.75
C PRO A 291 -30.87 -7.59 -7.16
N GLU A 292 -30.34 -6.85 -8.13
CA GLU A 292 -30.11 -7.31 -9.49
C GLU A 292 -28.62 -7.34 -9.81
N ALA A 293 -28.18 -8.34 -10.59
CA ALA A 293 -26.81 -8.44 -11.07
C ALA A 293 -26.76 -8.88 -12.53
N SER A 294 -25.78 -8.36 -13.26
CA SER A 294 -25.54 -8.72 -14.66
C SER A 294 -24.06 -8.84 -14.95
N VAL A 295 -23.70 -9.83 -15.77
CA VAL A 295 -22.35 -9.96 -16.33
C VAL A 295 -22.22 -8.96 -17.48
N SER A 296 -21.20 -8.12 -17.44
CA SER A 296 -20.94 -7.13 -18.48
C SER A 296 -20.06 -7.72 -19.60
N GLU A 297 -20.18 -7.18 -20.81
CA GLU A 297 -19.25 -7.51 -21.89
C GLU A 297 -17.84 -6.96 -21.59
N GLY A 298 -16.81 -7.60 -22.14
CA GLY A 298 -15.41 -7.18 -21.94
C GLY A 298 -14.59 -8.13 -21.07
N LEU A 299 -14.81 -9.44 -21.19
CA LEU A 299 -13.91 -10.45 -20.64
C LEU A 299 -12.50 -10.24 -21.19
N ASP A 300 -11.54 -10.01 -20.30
CA ASP A 300 -10.12 -9.93 -20.63
C ASP A 300 -9.35 -11.07 -19.96
N VAL A 301 -8.33 -11.57 -20.65
CA VAL A 301 -7.55 -12.74 -20.22
C VAL A 301 -6.08 -12.47 -20.47
N THR A 302 -5.30 -12.52 -19.40
CA THR A 302 -3.85 -12.39 -19.51
C THR A 302 -3.20 -13.70 -19.96
N PHE A 303 -1.94 -13.61 -20.42
CA PHE A 303 -1.14 -14.77 -20.84
C PHE A 303 -1.02 -15.86 -19.76
N ASP A 304 -0.83 -15.45 -18.50
CA ASP A 304 -0.75 -16.35 -17.34
C ASP A 304 -2.11 -16.94 -16.94
N GLY A 305 -3.18 -16.57 -17.64
CA GLY A 305 -4.53 -17.08 -17.45
C GLY A 305 -5.31 -16.40 -16.34
N GLN A 306 -4.91 -15.19 -15.95
CA GLN A 306 -5.73 -14.34 -15.09
C GLN A 306 -6.91 -13.82 -15.88
N MET A 307 -8.10 -14.15 -15.40
CA MET A 307 -9.37 -13.69 -15.95
C MET A 307 -9.75 -12.36 -15.30
N SER A 308 -10.22 -11.41 -16.09
CA SER A 308 -10.85 -10.17 -15.65
C SER A 308 -12.25 -10.08 -16.25
N GLN A 309 -13.29 -10.33 -15.45
CA GLN A 309 -14.68 -10.32 -15.87
C GLN A 309 -15.43 -9.14 -15.23
N PRO A 310 -15.74 -8.08 -16.00
CA PRO A 310 -16.57 -6.98 -15.52
C PRO A 310 -17.99 -7.45 -15.20
N PHE A 311 -18.58 -6.91 -14.13
CA PHE A 311 -19.97 -7.13 -13.75
C PHE A 311 -20.58 -5.86 -13.19
N ALA A 312 -21.90 -5.79 -13.18
CA ALA A 312 -22.67 -4.71 -12.56
C ALA A 312 -23.69 -5.30 -11.57
N ALA A 313 -23.91 -4.60 -10.46
CA ALA A 313 -24.92 -4.95 -9.47
C ALA A 313 -25.64 -3.69 -8.98
N SER A 314 -26.94 -3.80 -8.80
CA SER A 314 -27.79 -2.69 -8.36
C SER A 314 -28.85 -3.15 -7.37
N ASP A 315 -29.14 -2.29 -6.39
CA ASP A 315 -30.11 -2.51 -5.32
C ASP A 315 -30.60 -1.14 -4.78
N ASP A 316 -31.82 -1.06 -4.27
CA ASP A 316 -32.39 0.21 -3.76
C ASP A 316 -31.81 0.63 -2.40
N TYR A 317 -31.33 -0.32 -1.58
CA TYR A 317 -30.68 -0.07 -0.29
C TYR A 317 -29.22 -0.53 -0.21
N GLY A 318 -28.72 -1.15 -1.27
CA GLY A 318 -27.32 -1.46 -1.50
C GLY A 318 -26.97 -2.93 -1.29
N VAL A 319 -26.07 -3.42 -2.13
CA VAL A 319 -25.60 -4.81 -2.09
C VAL A 319 -24.59 -5.01 -0.95
N VAL A 320 -24.80 -6.05 -0.13
CA VAL A 320 -23.93 -6.39 1.01
C VAL A 320 -22.90 -7.46 0.64
N GLY A 321 -23.19 -8.29 -0.36
CA GLY A 321 -22.25 -9.29 -0.85
C GLY A 321 -22.72 -9.97 -2.11
N GLY A 322 -21.83 -10.74 -2.73
CA GLY A 322 -22.20 -11.56 -3.86
C GLY A 322 -21.16 -12.65 -4.14
N THR A 323 -21.57 -13.61 -4.95
CA THR A 323 -20.75 -14.75 -5.36
C THR A 323 -20.94 -14.99 -6.86
N ALA A 324 -19.85 -15.29 -7.56
CA ALA A 324 -19.85 -15.79 -8.92
C ALA A 324 -19.72 -17.31 -8.87
N THR A 325 -20.70 -18.02 -9.43
CA THR A 325 -20.70 -19.47 -9.52
C THR A 325 -20.43 -19.90 -10.96
N PHE A 326 -19.39 -20.71 -11.16
CA PHE A 326 -19.09 -21.35 -12.44
C PHE A 326 -19.48 -22.83 -12.36
N GLU A 327 -20.30 -23.27 -13.32
CA GLU A 327 -20.72 -24.66 -13.46
C GLU A 327 -20.32 -25.20 -14.82
N LEU A 328 -19.89 -26.47 -14.91
CA LEU A 328 -19.54 -27.08 -16.19
C LEU A 328 -20.77 -27.18 -17.11
N ALA A 329 -20.69 -26.59 -18.30
CA ALA A 329 -21.72 -26.69 -19.33
C ALA A 329 -21.55 -27.98 -20.14
N LEU A 330 -21.84 -29.13 -19.50
CA LEU A 330 -21.54 -30.46 -20.06
C LEU A 330 -22.15 -30.71 -21.46
N ASP A 331 -23.27 -30.08 -21.76
CA ASP A 331 -23.97 -30.14 -23.04
C ASP A 331 -23.27 -29.37 -24.18
N GLU A 332 -22.45 -28.37 -23.85
CA GLU A 332 -21.67 -27.57 -24.80
C GLU A 332 -20.24 -28.12 -25.02
N VAL A 333 -19.80 -29.07 -24.18
CA VAL A 333 -18.46 -29.69 -24.29
C VAL A 333 -18.39 -30.62 -25.51
N ASP A 334 -17.39 -30.45 -26.39
CA ASP A 334 -17.09 -31.42 -27.45
C ASP A 334 -16.43 -32.70 -26.87
N ARG A 335 -17.26 -33.71 -26.62
CA ARG A 335 -16.86 -34.96 -25.94
C ARG A 335 -16.11 -35.94 -26.85
N ARG A 336 -14.84 -35.64 -27.14
CA ARG A 336 -13.93 -36.52 -27.90
C ARG A 336 -12.72 -36.93 -27.07
N HIS A 337 -12.04 -37.98 -27.52
CA HIS A 337 -10.78 -38.44 -26.93
C HIS A 337 -10.90 -38.66 -25.40
N GLY A 338 -10.14 -37.92 -24.58
CA GLY A 338 -10.22 -38.03 -23.12
C GLY A 338 -11.52 -37.52 -22.50
N LEU A 339 -12.27 -36.64 -23.19
CA LEU A 339 -13.56 -36.12 -22.72
C LEU A 339 -14.75 -37.03 -23.07
N SER A 340 -14.49 -38.17 -23.72
CA SER A 340 -15.52 -39.16 -24.04
C SER A 340 -16.04 -39.93 -22.81
N ALA A 341 -15.20 -40.10 -21.79
CA ALA A 341 -15.62 -40.65 -20.50
C ALA A 341 -16.65 -39.73 -19.82
N GLU A 342 -17.49 -40.27 -18.96
CA GLU A 342 -18.32 -39.42 -18.09
C GLU A 342 -17.41 -38.72 -17.07
N PRO A 343 -17.55 -37.41 -16.87
CA PRO A 343 -16.72 -36.68 -15.92
C PRO A 343 -17.01 -37.14 -14.49
N ASP A 344 -15.97 -37.16 -13.65
CA ASP A 344 -16.14 -37.33 -12.21
C ASP A 344 -16.96 -36.15 -11.65
N ALA A 345 -17.88 -36.42 -10.72
CA ALA A 345 -18.69 -35.37 -10.10
C ALA A 345 -17.80 -34.38 -9.33
N ARG A 346 -18.04 -33.09 -9.52
CA ARG A 346 -17.32 -31.99 -8.87
C ARG A 346 -18.27 -30.86 -8.48
N ASP A 347 -17.90 -30.19 -7.40
CA ASP A 347 -18.62 -29.01 -6.93
C ASP A 347 -18.37 -27.82 -7.89
N PRO A 348 -19.35 -26.90 -8.02
CA PRO A 348 -19.16 -25.64 -8.73
C PRO A 348 -18.02 -24.79 -8.16
N ILE A 349 -17.39 -23.97 -9.00
CA ILE A 349 -16.43 -22.96 -8.54
C ILE A 349 -17.24 -21.79 -7.99
N VAL A 350 -17.03 -21.42 -6.73
CA VAL A 350 -17.68 -20.26 -6.12
C VAL A 350 -16.61 -19.25 -5.75
N LEU A 351 -16.68 -18.06 -6.35
CA LEU A 351 -15.80 -16.93 -6.08
C LEU A 351 -16.59 -15.80 -5.42
N ASP A 352 -15.99 -15.12 -4.46
CA ASP A 352 -16.62 -13.93 -3.87
C ASP A 352 -16.53 -12.75 -4.85
N LEU A 353 -17.64 -12.05 -5.04
CA LEU A 353 -17.65 -10.84 -5.87
C LEU A 353 -17.02 -9.68 -5.09
N PRO A 354 -16.08 -8.94 -5.70
CA PRO A 354 -15.50 -7.77 -5.07
C PRO A 354 -16.57 -6.69 -4.90
N LEU A 355 -16.57 -6.05 -3.73
CA LEU A 355 -17.46 -4.92 -3.45
C LEU A 355 -16.65 -3.62 -3.47
N PRO A 356 -17.26 -2.50 -3.89
CA PRO A 356 -16.61 -1.21 -3.81
C PRO A 356 -16.25 -0.88 -2.35
N ILE A 357 -14.95 -0.60 -2.14
CA ILE A 357 -14.40 -0.24 -0.82
C ILE A 357 -14.86 1.18 -0.43
N THR A 358 -14.97 2.06 -1.42
CA THR A 358 -15.43 3.44 -1.29
C THR A 358 -16.40 3.75 -2.40
N GLY A 359 -17.59 4.25 -2.08
CA GLY A 359 -18.61 4.58 -3.07
C GLY A 359 -20.00 4.12 -2.65
N ASP A 360 -20.94 4.34 -3.56
CA ASP A 360 -22.30 3.84 -3.42
C ASP A 360 -22.35 2.34 -3.72
N ARG A 361 -23.16 1.60 -2.97
CA ARG A 361 -23.42 0.16 -3.16
C ARG A 361 -24.79 -0.11 -3.77
N ALA A 362 -25.58 0.94 -4.00
CA ALA A 362 -26.88 0.86 -4.66
C ALA A 362 -26.76 0.63 -6.18
N ASP A 363 -25.69 1.10 -6.82
CA ASP A 363 -25.42 0.86 -8.24
C ASP A 363 -23.91 0.96 -8.49
N PHE A 364 -23.28 -0.16 -8.84
CA PHE A 364 -21.85 -0.20 -9.11
C PHE A 364 -21.47 -1.22 -10.18
N ALA A 365 -20.33 -0.96 -10.80
CA ALA A 365 -19.65 -1.89 -11.69
C ALA A 365 -18.24 -2.14 -11.16
N GLU A 366 -17.86 -3.40 -11.06
CA GLU A 366 -16.56 -3.86 -10.60
C GLU A 366 -16.08 -5.02 -11.49
N THR A 367 -14.82 -5.41 -11.35
CA THR A 367 -14.23 -6.49 -12.15
C THR A 367 -13.85 -7.66 -11.25
N LEU A 368 -14.41 -8.84 -11.53
CA LEU A 368 -13.98 -10.08 -10.92
C LEU A 368 -12.65 -10.51 -11.55
N ILE A 369 -11.58 -10.50 -10.76
CA ILE A 369 -10.23 -10.88 -11.20
C ILE A 369 -9.81 -12.15 -10.47
N GLU A 370 -9.57 -13.23 -11.20
CA GLU A 370 -9.14 -14.52 -10.62
C GLU A 370 -8.30 -15.33 -11.62
N ASN A 371 -7.40 -16.20 -11.16
CA ASN A 371 -6.67 -17.11 -12.04
C ASN A 371 -7.12 -18.56 -11.81
N LEU A 372 -7.87 -19.11 -12.77
CA LEU A 372 -8.43 -20.46 -12.70
C LEU A 372 -7.68 -21.46 -13.60
N SER A 373 -6.43 -21.16 -13.96
CA SER A 373 -5.65 -21.96 -14.93
C SER A 373 -5.37 -23.39 -14.48
N GLU A 374 -5.20 -23.60 -13.16
CA GLU A 374 -4.98 -24.93 -12.61
C GLU A 374 -6.29 -25.72 -12.50
N HIS A 375 -7.45 -25.08 -12.68
CA HIS A 375 -8.73 -25.74 -12.52
C HIS A 375 -8.95 -26.84 -13.60
N PRO A 376 -9.57 -27.98 -13.25
CA PRO A 376 -9.93 -29.04 -14.20
C PRO A 376 -10.75 -28.61 -15.42
N TRP A 377 -11.49 -27.51 -15.28
CA TRP A 377 -12.34 -26.95 -16.34
C TRP A 377 -11.64 -25.87 -17.17
N ALA A 378 -10.32 -25.68 -17.01
CA ALA A 378 -9.53 -24.79 -17.84
C ALA A 378 -9.79 -25.06 -19.34
N HIS A 379 -10.12 -24.00 -20.09
CA HIS A 379 -10.49 -24.04 -21.51
C HIS A 379 -11.74 -24.88 -21.84
N LEU A 380 -12.58 -25.22 -20.87
CA LEU A 380 -13.87 -25.90 -21.09
C LEU A 380 -15.03 -24.91 -20.95
N PRO A 381 -16.16 -25.14 -21.66
CA PRO A 381 -17.35 -24.31 -21.55
C PRO A 381 -17.98 -24.45 -20.16
N VAL A 382 -18.21 -23.32 -19.52
CA VAL A 382 -18.83 -23.15 -18.21
C VAL A 382 -19.99 -22.14 -18.28
N ARG A 383 -20.95 -22.28 -17.36
CA ARG A 383 -22.01 -21.32 -17.10
C ARG A 383 -21.61 -20.45 -15.91
N LEU A 384 -21.46 -19.16 -16.14
CA LEU A 384 -21.27 -18.16 -15.10
C LEU A 384 -22.63 -17.62 -14.66
N THR A 385 -22.93 -17.74 -13.36
CA THR A 385 -24.10 -17.14 -12.73
C THR A 385 -23.64 -16.28 -11.55
N LEU A 386 -24.05 -15.01 -11.53
CA LEU A 386 -23.81 -14.11 -10.40
C LEU A 386 -24.98 -14.21 -9.42
N ASN A 387 -24.67 -14.27 -8.14
CA ASN A 387 -25.65 -14.26 -7.06
C ASN A 387 -25.28 -13.14 -6.08
N VAL A 388 -26.13 -12.14 -5.95
CA VAL A 388 -25.94 -10.98 -5.07
C VAL A 388 -26.97 -10.99 -3.96
N ARG A 389 -26.62 -10.40 -2.80
CA ARG A 389 -27.49 -10.32 -1.63
C ARG A 389 -27.46 -8.94 -0.98
N ASP A 390 -28.61 -8.52 -0.49
CA ASP A 390 -28.80 -7.29 0.29
C ASP A 390 -28.62 -7.55 1.81
N GLU A 391 -28.97 -6.57 2.64
CA GLU A 391 -28.90 -6.68 4.11
C GLU A 391 -30.07 -7.45 4.73
N ARG A 392 -31.18 -7.62 3.98
CA ARG A 392 -32.35 -8.40 4.40
C ARG A 392 -32.24 -9.89 3.98
N ASP A 393 -31.08 -10.29 3.45
CA ASP A 393 -30.80 -11.60 2.87
C ASP A 393 -31.71 -11.95 1.67
N GLN A 394 -32.28 -10.96 0.98
CA GLN A 394 -32.85 -11.19 -0.34
C GLN A 394 -31.73 -11.47 -1.33
N ALA A 395 -31.98 -12.38 -2.27
CA ALA A 395 -30.99 -12.83 -3.23
C ALA A 395 -31.45 -12.56 -4.67
N GLY A 396 -30.54 -12.01 -5.46
CA GLY A 396 -30.68 -11.75 -6.89
C GLY A 396 -29.76 -12.62 -7.70
N GLN A 397 -30.26 -13.25 -8.76
CA GLN A 397 -29.46 -14.07 -9.67
C GLN A 397 -29.43 -13.45 -11.07
N SER A 398 -28.25 -13.45 -11.68
CA SER A 398 -28.10 -13.05 -13.07
C SER A 398 -28.56 -14.14 -14.03
N GLU A 399 -28.84 -13.77 -15.28
CA GLU A 399 -28.96 -14.75 -16.37
C GLU A 399 -27.63 -15.52 -16.53
N PRO A 400 -27.66 -16.85 -16.74
CA PRO A 400 -26.44 -17.63 -16.93
C PRO A 400 -25.76 -17.30 -18.26
N VAL A 401 -24.48 -16.93 -18.21
CA VAL A 401 -23.67 -16.69 -19.41
C VAL A 401 -22.79 -17.91 -19.67
N VAL A 402 -22.89 -18.48 -20.88
CA VAL A 402 -22.00 -19.57 -21.32
C VAL A 402 -20.72 -18.96 -21.88
N MET A 403 -19.58 -19.41 -21.36
CA MET A 403 -18.25 -18.97 -21.78
C MET A 403 -17.24 -20.10 -21.60
N ASP A 404 -16.14 -20.08 -22.36
CA ASP A 404 -15.01 -20.97 -22.08
C ASP A 404 -14.23 -20.44 -20.88
N LEU A 405 -13.92 -21.30 -19.91
CA LEU A 405 -13.19 -20.90 -18.71
C LEU A 405 -11.78 -20.44 -19.09
N PRO A 406 -11.43 -19.17 -18.88
CA PRO A 406 -10.10 -18.67 -19.21
C PRO A 406 -9.03 -19.36 -18.37
N ALA A 407 -7.91 -19.65 -19.01
CA ALA A 407 -6.78 -20.30 -18.40
C ALA A 407 -5.51 -20.02 -19.21
N ARG A 408 -4.36 -20.28 -18.59
CA ARG A 408 -3.04 -20.17 -19.22
C ARG A 408 -2.99 -21.00 -20.50
N ARG A 409 -2.48 -20.39 -21.57
CA ARG A 409 -2.20 -21.07 -22.84
C ARG A 409 -0.75 -21.57 -22.84
N PHE A 410 -0.53 -22.73 -23.43
CA PHE A 410 0.79 -23.35 -23.58
C PHE A 410 1.10 -23.42 -25.07
N PHE A 411 2.20 -22.81 -25.47
CA PHE A 411 2.63 -22.72 -26.87
C PHE A 411 3.56 -23.88 -27.22
N ASP A 412 4.38 -24.35 -26.27
CA ASP A 412 5.24 -25.50 -26.50
C ASP A 412 4.37 -26.76 -26.74
N PRO A 413 4.49 -27.44 -27.90
CA PRO A 413 3.64 -28.57 -28.23
C PRO A 413 3.74 -29.73 -27.23
N MET A 414 4.91 -29.91 -26.59
CA MET A 414 5.12 -30.91 -25.56
C MET A 414 4.43 -30.49 -24.26
N ALA A 415 4.52 -29.22 -23.87
CA ALA A 415 3.80 -28.67 -22.71
C ALA A 415 2.28 -28.77 -22.89
N ALA A 416 1.77 -28.36 -24.05
CA ALA A 416 0.35 -28.48 -24.40
C ALA A 416 -0.14 -29.93 -24.34
N SER A 417 0.67 -30.89 -24.83
CA SER A 417 0.36 -32.32 -24.75
C SER A 417 0.29 -32.81 -23.29
N VAL A 418 1.19 -32.36 -22.42
CA VAL A 418 1.17 -32.70 -20.98
C VAL A 418 -0.06 -32.14 -20.29
N ILE A 419 -0.45 -30.91 -20.60
CA ILE A 419 -1.65 -30.27 -20.03
C ILE A 419 -2.94 -30.92 -20.53
N GLU A 420 -2.99 -31.34 -21.80
CA GLU A 420 -4.12 -32.14 -22.30
C GLU A 420 -4.26 -33.44 -21.48
N GLN A 421 -3.14 -34.13 -21.20
CA GLN A 421 -3.15 -35.32 -20.37
C GLN A 421 -3.54 -35.05 -18.91
N ARG A 422 -3.13 -33.91 -18.36
CA ARG A 422 -3.56 -33.45 -17.04
C ARG A 422 -5.08 -33.24 -17.00
N ARG A 423 -5.64 -32.52 -17.99
CA ARG A 423 -7.08 -32.30 -18.14
C ARG A 423 -7.82 -33.64 -18.21
N ASP A 424 -7.37 -34.55 -19.06
CA ASP A 424 -8.00 -35.85 -19.24
C ASP A 424 -7.97 -36.69 -17.95
N LEU A 425 -6.87 -36.63 -17.18
CA LEU A 425 -6.76 -37.30 -15.87
C LEU A 425 -7.70 -36.70 -14.83
N LEU A 426 -7.83 -35.37 -14.82
CA LEU A 426 -8.74 -34.64 -13.93
C LEU A 426 -10.20 -34.79 -14.34
N TRP A 427 -10.49 -35.00 -15.62
CA TRP A 427 -11.84 -35.20 -16.14
C TRP A 427 -12.47 -36.46 -15.58
N ALA A 428 -11.77 -37.59 -15.66
CA ALA A 428 -12.25 -38.87 -15.14
C ALA A 428 -11.08 -39.77 -14.73
N LYS A 429 -11.12 -40.35 -13.52
CA LYS A 429 -10.13 -41.35 -13.08
C LYS A 429 -9.97 -42.53 -14.04
N SER A 430 -11.04 -42.88 -14.77
CA SER A 430 -11.00 -43.94 -15.79
C SER A 430 -10.02 -43.66 -16.93
N ASN A 431 -9.69 -42.38 -17.18
CA ASN A 431 -8.75 -41.98 -18.22
C ASN A 431 -7.30 -42.26 -17.86
N ALA A 432 -6.98 -42.57 -16.60
CA ALA A 432 -5.60 -42.76 -16.13
C ALA A 432 -4.79 -43.77 -16.97
N ARG A 433 -5.43 -44.85 -17.44
CA ARG A 433 -4.81 -45.82 -18.35
C ARG A 433 -4.51 -45.25 -19.74
N ARG A 434 -5.41 -44.43 -20.29
CA ARG A 434 -5.19 -43.77 -21.58
C ARG A 434 -4.08 -42.73 -21.45
N VAL A 435 -4.14 -41.91 -20.40
CA VAL A 435 -3.12 -40.88 -20.11
C VAL A 435 -1.73 -41.50 -19.98
N SER A 436 -1.59 -42.60 -19.23
CA SER A 436 -0.29 -43.27 -19.11
C SER A 436 0.22 -43.81 -20.45
N GLN A 437 -0.66 -44.36 -21.30
CA GLN A 437 -0.28 -44.80 -22.65
C GLN A 437 0.16 -43.65 -23.55
N MET A 438 -0.52 -42.50 -23.49
CA MET A 438 -0.17 -41.31 -24.27
C MET A 438 1.19 -40.74 -23.82
N LEU A 439 1.38 -40.51 -22.52
CA LEU A 439 2.67 -40.03 -21.98
C LEU A 439 3.81 -41.01 -22.27
N ARG A 440 3.54 -42.33 -22.23
CA ARG A 440 4.51 -43.36 -22.63
C ARG A 440 4.85 -43.28 -24.11
N ALA A 441 3.86 -43.08 -24.98
CA ALA A 441 4.07 -42.98 -26.42
C ALA A 441 4.94 -41.75 -26.76
N VAL A 442 4.64 -40.60 -26.18
CA VAL A 442 5.38 -39.35 -26.42
C VAL A 442 6.82 -39.44 -25.88
N SER A 443 7.05 -40.16 -24.78
CA SER A 443 8.40 -40.38 -24.21
C SER A 443 9.13 -41.60 -24.80
N HIS A 444 8.58 -42.28 -25.80
CA HIS A 444 9.20 -43.46 -26.41
C HIS A 444 10.15 -43.06 -27.53
N ASN A 445 11.46 -43.11 -27.24
CA ASN A 445 12.53 -42.75 -28.18
C ASN A 445 12.37 -41.33 -28.75
N PRO A 446 12.41 -40.29 -27.89
CA PRO A 446 12.18 -38.92 -28.32
C PRO A 446 13.23 -38.50 -29.37
N GLU A 447 12.78 -37.79 -30.40
CA GLU A 447 13.71 -37.16 -31.34
C GLU A 447 14.61 -36.15 -30.59
N PRO A 448 15.88 -35.99 -31.00
CA PRO A 448 16.75 -34.98 -30.40
C PRO A 448 16.10 -33.60 -30.45
N GLY A 449 15.99 -32.93 -29.31
CA GLY A 449 15.37 -31.60 -29.18
C GLY A 449 13.92 -31.59 -28.69
N LEU A 450 13.20 -32.73 -28.64
CA LEU A 450 11.83 -32.77 -28.11
C LEU A 450 11.76 -32.41 -26.61
N PHE A 451 12.79 -32.81 -25.85
CA PHE A 451 12.98 -32.38 -24.47
C PHE A 451 14.17 -31.44 -24.42
N LYS A 452 13.90 -30.15 -24.15
CA LYS A 452 14.93 -29.11 -24.02
C LYS A 452 15.83 -29.33 -22.79
N SER A 453 15.29 -29.94 -21.72
CA SER A 453 16.03 -30.25 -20.48
C SER A 453 15.95 -31.75 -20.12
N GLU A 454 17.10 -32.33 -19.76
CA GLU A 454 17.17 -33.70 -19.20
C GLU A 454 16.34 -33.82 -17.91
N THR A 455 16.26 -32.74 -17.12
CA THR A 455 15.46 -32.65 -15.90
C THR A 455 13.97 -32.83 -16.20
N ALA A 456 13.47 -32.17 -17.24
CA ALA A 456 12.07 -32.29 -17.67
C ALA A 456 11.74 -33.72 -18.11
N TYR A 457 12.63 -34.34 -18.88
CA TYR A 457 12.48 -35.75 -19.29
C TYR A 457 12.47 -36.71 -18.09
N LEU A 458 13.38 -36.53 -17.12
CA LEU A 458 13.40 -37.35 -15.90
C LEU A 458 12.14 -37.16 -15.05
N LYS A 459 11.65 -35.93 -14.90
CA LYS A 459 10.39 -35.63 -14.21
C LYS A 459 9.22 -36.34 -14.88
N LEU A 460 9.09 -36.27 -16.21
CA LEU A 460 8.07 -37.00 -16.96
C LEU A 460 8.14 -38.50 -16.69
N ARG A 461 9.34 -39.10 -16.72
CA ARG A 461 9.55 -40.54 -16.43
C ARG A 461 9.10 -40.92 -15.02
N VAL A 462 9.37 -40.08 -14.03
CA VAL A 462 8.95 -40.31 -12.64
C VAL A 462 7.43 -40.24 -12.51
N ILE A 463 6.80 -39.21 -13.09
CA ILE A 463 5.34 -39.05 -13.10
C ILE A 463 4.67 -40.24 -13.78
N LEU A 464 5.15 -40.63 -14.96
CA LEU A 464 4.64 -41.76 -15.72
C LEU A 464 4.73 -43.06 -14.91
N ARG A 465 5.89 -43.35 -14.30
CA ARG A 465 6.06 -44.58 -13.50
C ARG A 465 5.13 -44.61 -12.29
N ARG A 466 4.91 -43.46 -11.65
CA ARG A 466 3.98 -43.34 -10.51
C ARG A 466 2.53 -43.57 -10.96
N LEU A 467 2.12 -42.92 -12.05
CA LEU A 467 0.79 -43.11 -12.66
C LEU A 467 0.55 -44.57 -13.06
N GLU A 468 1.50 -45.21 -13.74
CA GLU A 468 1.42 -46.63 -14.12
C GLU A 468 1.29 -47.55 -12.90
N THR A 469 2.03 -47.26 -11.83
CA THR A 469 1.93 -48.02 -10.58
C THR A 469 0.51 -47.95 -10.00
N PHE A 470 -0.11 -46.79 -9.99
CA PHE A 470 -1.50 -46.63 -9.51
C PHE A 470 -2.53 -47.27 -10.43
N VAL A 471 -2.32 -47.20 -11.75
CA VAL A 471 -3.19 -47.85 -12.74
C VAL A 471 -3.13 -49.37 -12.62
N ASP A 472 -1.95 -49.94 -12.43
CA ASP A 472 -1.73 -51.39 -12.35
C ASP A 472 -2.30 -51.99 -11.05
N HIS A 473 -2.24 -51.24 -9.95
CA HIS A 473 -2.77 -51.68 -8.64
C HIS A 473 -4.20 -51.19 -8.38
N ALA A 474 -4.83 -50.51 -9.33
CA ALA A 474 -6.16 -49.92 -9.21
C ALA A 474 -6.34 -49.07 -7.92
N SER A 475 -5.31 -48.29 -7.57
CA SER A 475 -5.20 -47.56 -6.31
C SER A 475 -5.20 -46.03 -6.47
N LEU A 476 -5.76 -45.52 -7.57
CA LEU A 476 -5.85 -44.09 -7.83
C LEU A 476 -6.97 -43.45 -6.98
N THR A 477 -6.59 -42.85 -5.86
CA THR A 477 -7.49 -42.02 -5.03
C THR A 477 -7.57 -40.59 -5.56
N ASP A 478 -8.50 -39.79 -5.04
CA ASP A 478 -8.59 -38.36 -5.40
C ASP A 478 -7.29 -37.62 -5.06
N GLU A 479 -6.71 -37.85 -3.89
CA GLU A 479 -5.48 -37.19 -3.45
C GLU A 479 -4.30 -37.53 -4.38
N ASN A 480 -4.15 -38.81 -4.73
CA ASN A 480 -3.08 -39.24 -5.63
C ASN A 480 -3.27 -38.73 -7.07
N ARG A 481 -4.53 -38.60 -7.53
CA ARG A 481 -4.85 -37.99 -8.83
C ARG A 481 -4.42 -36.53 -8.81
N ASP A 482 -4.78 -35.78 -7.77
CA ASP A 482 -4.52 -34.36 -7.67
C ASP A 482 -3.02 -34.07 -7.53
N GLU A 483 -2.27 -34.88 -6.77
CA GLU A 483 -0.80 -34.81 -6.73
C GLU A 483 -0.16 -35.06 -8.10
N LEU A 484 -0.66 -36.04 -8.87
CA LEU A 484 -0.15 -36.31 -10.22
C LEU A 484 -0.53 -35.19 -11.19
N ALA A 485 -1.74 -34.64 -11.07
CA ALA A 485 -2.16 -33.51 -11.86
C ALA A 485 -1.32 -32.27 -11.59
N GLN A 486 -0.94 -32.02 -10.32
CA GLN A 486 0.00 -30.97 -9.96
C GLN A 486 1.37 -31.22 -10.57
N ALA A 487 1.90 -32.45 -10.46
CA ALA A 487 3.21 -32.77 -11.04
C ALA A 487 3.22 -32.61 -12.58
N LEU A 488 2.11 -32.90 -13.27
CA LEU A 488 1.96 -32.66 -14.70
C LEU A 488 1.89 -31.16 -15.02
N TRP A 489 1.23 -30.36 -14.18
CA TRP A 489 1.23 -28.90 -14.29
C TRP A 489 2.64 -28.33 -14.18
N ASP A 490 3.35 -28.66 -13.10
CA ASP A 490 4.73 -28.19 -12.87
C ASP A 490 5.67 -28.62 -14.01
N LEU A 491 5.45 -29.81 -14.58
CA LEU A 491 6.20 -30.28 -15.74
C LEU A 491 5.88 -29.46 -16.99
N ALA A 492 4.62 -29.15 -17.24
CA ALA A 492 4.22 -28.34 -18.39
C ALA A 492 4.78 -26.92 -18.29
N VAL A 493 4.72 -26.30 -17.11
CA VAL A 493 5.34 -24.99 -16.86
C VAL A 493 6.84 -25.06 -17.12
N LEU A 494 7.54 -26.10 -16.64
CA LEU A 494 8.97 -26.30 -16.91
C LEU A 494 9.29 -26.51 -18.40
N LEU A 495 8.40 -27.15 -19.15
CA LEU A 495 8.56 -27.36 -20.59
C LEU A 495 8.33 -26.06 -21.38
N GLU A 496 7.33 -25.28 -20.98
CA GLU A 496 6.97 -24.00 -21.58
C GLU A 496 8.04 -22.94 -21.34
N ASP A 497 8.44 -22.77 -20.07
CA ASP A 497 9.32 -21.69 -19.62
C ASP A 497 10.81 -22.08 -19.72
N GLY A 498 11.11 -23.39 -19.78
CA GLY A 498 12.47 -23.94 -19.94
C GLY A 498 13.28 -24.05 -18.64
N ASP A 499 14.51 -24.58 -18.75
CA ASP A 499 15.50 -24.59 -17.66
C ASP A 499 16.33 -23.30 -17.71
N ILE A 500 16.51 -22.63 -16.57
CA ILE A 500 17.23 -21.35 -16.47
C ILE A 500 18.74 -21.66 -16.53
N GLY A 501 19.26 -21.98 -17.71
CA GLY A 501 20.66 -22.39 -17.91
C GLY A 501 21.49 -21.47 -18.78
N ASP A 502 20.99 -21.12 -19.98
CA ASP A 502 21.76 -20.42 -21.02
C ASP A 502 20.98 -19.21 -21.58
N ALA A 503 21.60 -18.02 -21.59
CA ALA A 503 21.00 -16.82 -22.16
C ALA A 503 20.72 -16.94 -23.66
N LEU A 504 21.54 -17.72 -24.40
CA LEU A 504 21.31 -17.98 -25.83
C LEU A 504 20.04 -18.82 -26.05
N GLU A 505 19.82 -19.83 -25.22
CA GLU A 505 18.61 -20.67 -25.31
C GLU A 505 17.36 -19.88 -24.93
N ARG A 506 17.44 -19.02 -23.91
CA ARG A 506 16.33 -18.11 -23.54
C ARG A 506 15.96 -17.16 -24.67
N MET A 507 16.96 -16.58 -25.34
CA MET A 507 16.72 -15.68 -26.49
C MET A 507 16.02 -16.41 -27.64
N ARG A 508 16.49 -17.63 -28.00
CA ARG A 508 15.85 -18.44 -29.04
C ARG A 508 14.42 -18.85 -28.66
N ALA A 509 14.20 -19.21 -27.40
CA ALA A 509 12.88 -19.58 -26.91
C ALA A 509 11.91 -18.38 -26.98
N ALA A 510 12.33 -17.19 -26.53
CA ALA A 510 11.54 -15.97 -26.64
C ALA A 510 11.21 -15.62 -28.10
N GLN A 511 12.18 -15.78 -29.01
CA GLN A 511 11.98 -15.58 -30.45
C GLN A 511 10.94 -16.57 -31.02
N GLU A 512 11.06 -17.85 -30.69
CA GLU A 512 10.15 -18.90 -31.17
C GLU A 512 8.72 -18.67 -30.67
N ARG A 513 8.55 -18.35 -29.38
CA ARG A 513 7.24 -18.02 -28.79
C ARG A 513 6.62 -16.79 -29.43
N LEU A 514 7.39 -15.73 -29.66
CA LEU A 514 6.92 -14.54 -30.38
C LEU A 514 6.49 -14.90 -31.82
N SER A 515 7.29 -15.70 -32.52
CA SER A 515 6.98 -16.15 -33.89
C SER A 515 5.67 -16.96 -33.95
N GLU A 516 5.44 -17.81 -32.96
CA GLU A 516 4.27 -18.66 -32.86
C GLU A 516 3.04 -17.87 -32.43
N ALA A 517 3.18 -16.95 -31.48
CA ALA A 517 2.13 -16.03 -31.05
C ALA A 517 1.60 -15.19 -32.23
N MET A 518 2.50 -14.66 -33.08
CA MET A 518 2.07 -13.96 -34.29
C MET A 518 1.38 -14.87 -35.30
N ARG A 519 1.86 -16.11 -35.48
CA ARG A 519 1.24 -17.08 -36.39
C ARG A 519 -0.17 -17.48 -35.92
N ASN A 520 -0.37 -17.55 -34.61
CA ASN A 520 -1.62 -17.94 -33.98
C ASN A 520 -2.57 -16.77 -33.70
N GLY A 521 -2.16 -15.52 -34.00
CA GLY A 521 -3.00 -14.32 -33.82
C GLY A 521 -3.21 -13.93 -32.36
N ALA A 522 -2.13 -13.93 -31.56
CA ALA A 522 -2.10 -13.45 -30.17
C ALA A 522 -2.56 -11.98 -30.02
N SER A 523 -2.97 -11.60 -28.81
CA SER A 523 -3.40 -10.22 -28.52
C SER A 523 -2.23 -9.23 -28.57
N GLU A 524 -2.50 -7.94 -28.79
CA GLU A 524 -1.46 -6.90 -28.83
C GLU A 524 -0.65 -6.84 -27.53
N ASP A 525 -1.31 -6.96 -26.37
CA ASP A 525 -0.65 -6.97 -25.05
C ASP A 525 0.23 -8.21 -24.82
N GLU A 526 -0.13 -9.34 -25.44
CA GLU A 526 0.66 -10.57 -25.38
C GLU A 526 1.91 -10.44 -26.26
N ILE A 527 1.76 -9.90 -27.47
CA ILE A 527 2.89 -9.69 -28.38
C ILE A 527 3.85 -8.64 -27.83
N ALA A 528 3.35 -7.56 -27.21
CA ALA A 528 4.18 -6.55 -26.55
C ALA A 528 5.03 -7.16 -25.43
N ARG A 529 4.46 -8.07 -24.63
CA ARG A 529 5.20 -8.80 -23.57
C ARG A 529 6.26 -9.73 -24.13
N LEU A 530 5.93 -10.53 -25.16
CA LEU A 530 6.89 -11.43 -25.81
C LEU A 530 8.04 -10.67 -26.49
N MET A 531 7.75 -9.49 -27.07
CA MET A 531 8.78 -8.58 -27.58
C MET A 531 9.71 -8.09 -26.49
N GLN A 532 9.16 -7.73 -25.32
CA GLN A 532 9.96 -7.33 -24.17
C GLN A 532 10.81 -8.49 -23.64
N GLU A 533 10.26 -9.71 -23.56
CA GLU A 533 11.01 -10.91 -23.18
C GLU A 533 12.18 -11.19 -24.15
N LEU A 534 11.94 -11.05 -25.46
CA LEU A 534 12.99 -11.18 -26.47
C LEU A 534 14.07 -10.11 -26.31
N ARG A 535 13.70 -8.85 -26.03
CA ARG A 535 14.65 -7.75 -25.76
C ARG A 535 15.51 -8.07 -24.54
N ASP A 536 14.89 -8.47 -23.44
CA ASP A 536 15.59 -8.79 -22.19
C ASP A 536 16.54 -10.00 -22.37
N ALA A 537 16.07 -11.06 -23.03
CA ALA A 537 16.88 -12.24 -23.31
C ALA A 537 18.07 -11.94 -24.25
N THR A 538 17.87 -11.05 -25.23
CA THR A 538 18.94 -10.58 -26.13
C THR A 538 20.00 -9.78 -25.37
N GLN A 539 19.58 -8.86 -24.49
CA GLN A 539 20.51 -8.09 -23.64
C GLN A 539 21.31 -8.99 -22.71
N ASP A 540 20.67 -9.99 -22.11
CA ASP A 540 21.34 -10.98 -21.26
C ASP A 540 22.38 -11.78 -22.04
N TYR A 541 22.07 -12.20 -23.27
CA TYR A 541 23.00 -12.89 -24.14
C TYR A 541 24.23 -12.02 -24.45
N LEU A 542 24.03 -10.76 -24.84
CA LEU A 542 25.11 -9.79 -25.10
C LEU A 542 25.95 -9.53 -23.85
N ARG A 543 25.32 -9.43 -22.68
CA ARG A 543 26.00 -9.26 -21.38
C ARG A 543 26.86 -10.48 -21.04
N GLN A 544 26.37 -11.68 -21.26
CA GLN A 544 27.14 -12.91 -21.02
C GLN A 544 28.31 -13.05 -21.99
N LYS A 545 28.10 -12.69 -23.27
CA LYS A 545 29.12 -12.70 -24.32
C LYS A 545 30.23 -11.66 -24.09
N SER A 546 29.88 -10.43 -23.73
CA SER A 546 30.86 -9.38 -23.42
C SER A 546 31.75 -9.77 -22.22
N GLN A 547 31.19 -10.44 -21.21
CA GLN A 547 31.96 -10.98 -20.09
C GLN A 547 32.90 -12.12 -20.49
N GLN A 548 32.52 -12.95 -21.48
CA GLN A 548 33.42 -13.98 -22.05
C GLN A 548 34.57 -13.34 -22.83
N ALA A 549 34.28 -12.38 -23.72
CA ALA A 549 35.29 -11.68 -24.49
C ALA A 549 36.32 -10.95 -23.60
N GLN A 550 35.88 -10.35 -22.49
CA GLN A 550 36.76 -9.72 -21.52
C GLN A 550 37.68 -10.72 -20.79
N ARG A 551 37.19 -11.94 -20.50
CA ARG A 551 37.99 -12.99 -19.86
C ARG A 551 39.00 -13.64 -20.82
N GLU A 552 38.70 -13.67 -22.11
CA GLU A 552 39.59 -14.21 -23.15
C GLU A 552 40.67 -13.19 -23.56
N GLY A 553 40.40 -11.89 -23.46
CA GLY A 553 41.39 -10.82 -23.67
C GLY A 553 42.51 -10.77 -22.62
N ASP A 554 42.31 -11.33 -21.42
CA ASP A 554 43.26 -11.28 -20.30
C ASP A 554 44.37 -12.37 -20.37
N GLN A 555 44.40 -13.22 -21.40
CA GLN A 555 45.36 -14.32 -21.55
C GLN A 555 46.47 -14.12 -22.59
N THR A 556 46.56 -12.94 -23.24
CA THR A 556 47.63 -12.66 -24.21
C THR A 556 48.65 -11.67 -23.64
N ASP A 557 49.73 -12.20 -23.06
CA ASP A 557 50.91 -11.44 -22.61
C ASP A 557 51.75 -10.95 -23.82
N GLU A 558 51.41 -9.81 -24.42
CA GLU A 558 52.36 -9.01 -25.21
C GLU A 558 52.16 -7.50 -24.94
N PRO A 559 53.13 -6.81 -24.31
CA PRO A 559 53.01 -5.40 -23.96
C PRO A 559 53.70 -4.50 -25.00
N ASP A 560 53.11 -4.30 -26.19
CA ASP A 560 53.36 -3.09 -27.00
C ASP A 560 52.38 -2.91 -28.18
N ARG A 561 51.10 -2.62 -27.90
CA ARG A 561 50.19 -1.98 -28.87
C ARG A 561 49.19 -1.07 -28.14
N GLY A 562 49.61 0.17 -27.90
CA GLY A 562 48.69 1.26 -27.57
C GLY A 562 48.00 1.79 -28.82
N GLN A 563 46.68 1.94 -28.75
CA GLN A 563 45.79 2.62 -29.72
C GLN A 563 45.58 1.92 -31.07
N SER A 564 44.85 0.80 -31.05
CA SER A 564 44.04 0.35 -32.18
C SER A 564 42.89 -0.48 -31.61
N GLY A 565 41.83 0.21 -31.19
CA GLY A 565 40.65 -0.37 -30.58
C GLY A 565 39.42 0.14 -31.29
N ASP A 566 39.23 -0.28 -32.53
CA ASP A 566 37.93 -0.31 -33.20
C ASP A 566 37.90 -1.58 -34.05
N MET A 567 38.00 -2.74 -33.38
CA MET A 567 37.52 -3.98 -33.98
C MET A 567 36.00 -3.84 -34.10
N GLN A 568 35.49 -3.94 -35.33
CA GLN A 568 34.07 -3.86 -35.67
C GLN A 568 33.23 -4.78 -34.78
N MET A 569 32.66 -4.19 -33.72
CA MET A 569 31.47 -4.71 -33.05
C MET A 569 30.29 -4.20 -33.87
N LEU A 570 29.63 -5.10 -34.62
CA LEU A 570 28.30 -4.81 -35.14
C LEU A 570 27.42 -4.44 -33.93
N THR A 571 26.70 -3.34 -34.04
CA THR A 571 26.42 -2.50 -32.87
C THR A 571 25.24 -3.03 -32.05
N ASP A 572 25.34 -2.92 -30.72
CA ASP A 572 24.18 -3.03 -29.81
C ASP A 572 23.02 -2.10 -30.25
N GLN A 573 23.33 -1.06 -31.03
CA GLN A 573 22.41 -0.12 -31.65
C GLN A 573 21.62 -0.75 -32.82
N ASP A 574 22.27 -1.44 -33.76
CA ASP A 574 21.63 -2.06 -34.92
C ASP A 574 20.58 -3.13 -34.50
N LEU A 575 20.88 -3.87 -33.42
CA LEU A 575 19.95 -4.85 -32.85
C LEU A 575 18.73 -4.19 -32.19
N GLN A 576 18.92 -3.04 -31.54
CA GLN A 576 17.83 -2.26 -30.95
C GLN A 576 16.94 -1.66 -32.04
N ASP A 577 17.53 -1.06 -33.08
CA ASP A 577 16.81 -0.46 -34.19
C ASP A 577 15.95 -1.51 -34.94
N MET A 578 16.45 -2.74 -35.07
CA MET A 578 15.68 -3.84 -35.67
C MET A 578 14.50 -4.29 -34.80
N MET A 579 14.69 -4.34 -33.47
CA MET A 579 13.60 -4.65 -32.51
C MET A 579 12.51 -3.57 -32.51
N ASP A 580 12.91 -2.30 -32.60
CA ASP A 580 11.98 -1.18 -32.65
C ASP A 580 11.22 -1.16 -33.99
N ARG A 581 11.89 -1.52 -35.09
CA ARG A 581 11.23 -1.72 -36.39
C ARG A 581 10.21 -2.86 -36.36
N ILE A 582 10.51 -3.96 -35.67
CA ILE A 582 9.56 -5.06 -35.48
C ILE A 582 8.35 -4.54 -34.70
N GLN A 583 8.55 -3.78 -33.61
CA GLN A 583 7.46 -3.18 -32.83
C GLN A 583 6.59 -2.24 -33.68
N GLU A 584 7.19 -1.36 -34.48
CA GLU A 584 6.46 -0.43 -35.35
C GLU A 584 5.60 -1.17 -36.40
N LEU A 585 6.14 -2.24 -36.99
CA LEU A 585 5.39 -3.09 -37.93
C LEU A 585 4.19 -3.76 -37.25
N MET A 586 4.32 -4.12 -35.97
CA MET A 586 3.25 -4.72 -35.18
C MET A 586 2.15 -3.72 -34.83
N GLU A 587 2.49 -2.52 -34.37
CA GLU A 587 1.54 -1.43 -34.11
C GLU A 587 0.77 -1.01 -35.39
N GLN A 588 1.39 -1.18 -36.56
CA GLN A 588 0.77 -0.97 -37.86
C GLN A 588 -0.04 -2.16 -38.39
N GLY A 589 -0.08 -3.29 -37.66
CA GLY A 589 -0.78 -4.51 -38.07
C GLY A 589 -0.12 -5.27 -39.25
N ARG A 590 1.17 -5.05 -39.51
CA ARG A 590 1.95 -5.61 -40.64
C ARG A 590 2.71 -6.90 -40.24
N PHE A 591 1.98 -7.89 -39.72
CA PHE A 591 2.54 -9.14 -39.17
C PHE A 591 3.47 -9.90 -40.14
N ALA A 592 3.15 -9.92 -41.44
CA ALA A 592 3.97 -10.62 -42.43
C ALA A 592 5.37 -10.00 -42.61
N GLU A 593 5.48 -8.68 -42.43
CA GLU A 593 6.74 -7.95 -42.54
C GLU A 593 7.52 -8.02 -41.23
N ALA A 594 6.84 -8.01 -40.09
CA ALA A 594 7.44 -8.27 -38.79
C ALA A 594 8.09 -9.67 -38.73
N GLN A 595 7.46 -10.67 -39.35
CA GLN A 595 8.03 -12.01 -39.46
C GLN A 595 9.32 -12.03 -40.30
N GLN A 596 9.37 -11.27 -41.41
CA GLN A 596 10.59 -11.14 -42.21
C GLN A 596 11.72 -10.46 -41.44
N ALA A 597 11.42 -9.41 -40.68
CA ALA A 597 12.40 -8.72 -39.85
C ALA A 597 12.96 -9.64 -38.74
N LEU A 598 12.15 -10.53 -38.17
CA LEU A 598 12.62 -11.55 -37.21
C LEU A 598 13.53 -12.62 -37.86
N GLU A 599 13.31 -12.96 -39.13
CA GLU A 599 14.19 -13.85 -39.89
C GLU A 599 15.54 -13.16 -40.20
N GLU A 600 15.53 -11.86 -40.53
CA GLU A 600 16.74 -11.05 -40.70
C GLU A 600 17.56 -10.98 -39.39
N PHE A 601 16.88 -10.78 -38.26
CA PHE A 601 17.48 -10.81 -36.92
C PHE A 601 18.18 -12.15 -36.65
N GLN A 602 17.52 -13.28 -36.99
CA GLN A 602 18.10 -14.61 -36.82
C GLN A 602 19.38 -14.81 -37.65
N GLN A 603 19.37 -14.37 -38.91
CA GLN A 603 20.52 -14.49 -39.81
C GLN A 603 21.71 -13.67 -39.30
N MET A 604 21.46 -12.48 -38.76
CA MET A 604 22.50 -11.65 -38.15
C MET A 604 23.17 -12.34 -36.96
N MET A 605 22.36 -12.93 -36.07
CA MET A 605 22.87 -13.66 -34.90
C MET A 605 23.63 -14.94 -35.27
N GLU A 606 23.22 -15.61 -36.36
CA GLU A 606 23.93 -16.77 -36.89
C GLU A 606 25.28 -16.37 -37.52
N ASN A 607 25.33 -15.23 -38.22
CA ASN A 607 26.55 -14.68 -38.81
C ASN A 607 27.57 -14.24 -37.74
N LEU A 608 27.11 -13.61 -36.65
CA LEU A 608 27.95 -13.25 -35.50
C LEU A 608 28.63 -14.48 -34.87
N ARG A 609 27.90 -15.59 -34.77
CA ARG A 609 28.44 -16.87 -34.28
C ARG A 609 29.50 -17.46 -35.22
N MET A 610 29.38 -17.28 -36.53
CA MET A 610 30.36 -17.77 -37.50
C MET A 610 31.61 -16.89 -37.56
N ALA A 611 31.49 -15.58 -37.32
CA ALA A 611 32.61 -14.63 -37.30
C ALA A 611 33.59 -14.89 -36.14
N GLU A 612 33.13 -15.39 -34.99
CA GLU A 612 33.99 -15.80 -33.86
C GLU A 612 34.85 -17.05 -34.16
N GLY A 613 34.48 -17.87 -35.14
CA GLY A 613 35.14 -19.14 -35.43
C GLY A 613 36.44 -19.04 -36.25
N GLN A 614 36.81 -17.86 -36.74
CA GLN A 614 37.85 -17.72 -37.76
C GLN A 614 38.74 -16.49 -37.53
N GLN A 615 39.34 -16.35 -36.34
CA GLN A 615 40.40 -15.38 -36.08
C GLN A 615 41.75 -16.07 -35.85
N GLY A 616 42.51 -16.15 -36.93
CA GLY A 616 43.92 -16.51 -36.90
C GLY A 616 44.55 -16.10 -38.22
N GLN A 617 45.24 -14.95 -38.21
CA GLN A 617 46.21 -14.47 -39.21
C GLN A 617 45.66 -13.61 -40.36
N GLY A 618 45.88 -12.30 -40.28
CA GLY A 618 45.69 -11.35 -41.39
C GLY A 618 46.71 -10.21 -41.32
N GLY A 619 47.54 -10.08 -42.35
CA GLY A 619 48.53 -9.01 -42.53
C GLY A 619 48.02 -7.85 -43.39
N ASP A 620 48.65 -6.69 -43.22
CA ASP A 620 48.28 -5.39 -43.80
C ASP A 620 48.19 -5.38 -45.34
N ASN A 621 47.05 -4.94 -45.90
CA ASN A 621 46.83 -4.85 -47.35
C ASN A 621 46.64 -3.38 -47.82
N PRO A 622 47.49 -2.84 -48.72
CA PRO A 622 47.48 -1.43 -49.16
C PRO A 622 46.18 -0.93 -49.81
N GLY A 623 45.32 -1.82 -50.32
CA GLY A 623 44.04 -1.45 -50.94
C GLY A 623 42.97 -0.98 -49.93
N GLN A 624 43.04 -1.45 -48.68
CA GLN A 624 42.11 -1.03 -47.62
C GLN A 624 42.39 0.41 -47.16
N GLN A 625 43.67 0.79 -47.07
CA GLN A 625 44.08 2.15 -46.68
C GLN A 625 43.61 3.22 -47.69
N ALA A 626 43.60 2.89 -48.99
CA ALA A 626 43.11 3.81 -50.02
C ALA A 626 41.59 4.03 -49.93
N MET A 627 40.82 2.99 -49.55
CA MET A 627 39.38 3.09 -49.35
C MET A 627 39.02 3.88 -48.09
N GLU A 628 39.78 3.70 -47.00
CA GLU A 628 39.62 4.48 -45.77
C GLU A 628 39.86 5.98 -46.00
N GLY A 629 40.93 6.35 -46.72
CA GLY A 629 41.21 7.77 -47.02
C GLY A 629 40.13 8.45 -47.88
N LEU A 630 39.56 7.72 -48.85
CA LEU A 630 38.45 8.23 -49.66
C LEU A 630 37.15 8.35 -48.85
N ALA A 631 36.90 7.43 -47.91
CA ALA A 631 35.76 7.48 -47.02
C ALA A 631 35.85 8.65 -46.02
N GLU A 632 37.05 8.95 -45.53
CA GLU A 632 37.33 10.13 -44.70
C GLU A 632 37.07 11.42 -45.49
N THR A 633 37.58 11.51 -46.72
CA THR A 633 37.34 12.66 -47.61
C THR A 633 35.85 12.87 -47.91
N LEU A 634 35.08 11.79 -48.09
CA LEU A 634 33.63 11.88 -48.29
C LEU A 634 32.91 12.42 -47.04
N ARG A 635 33.33 11.96 -45.84
CA ARG A 635 32.75 12.41 -44.56
C ARG A 635 33.01 13.89 -44.32
N ASP A 636 34.23 14.34 -44.56
CA ASP A 636 34.60 15.75 -44.41
C ASP A 636 33.88 16.63 -45.44
N GLN A 637 33.68 16.13 -46.66
CA GLN A 637 32.92 16.83 -47.69
C GLN A 637 31.44 17.00 -47.31
N GLN A 638 30.83 15.98 -46.68
CA GLN A 638 29.46 16.05 -46.18
C GLN A 638 29.33 17.09 -45.05
N GLY A 639 30.27 17.08 -44.09
CA GLY A 639 30.28 18.06 -43.01
C GLY A 639 30.39 19.51 -43.52
N LEU A 640 31.20 19.74 -44.56
CA LEU A 640 31.34 21.06 -45.16
C LEU A 640 30.09 21.49 -45.94
N SER A 641 29.40 20.55 -46.61
CA SER A 641 28.12 20.81 -47.29
C SER A 641 27.00 21.16 -46.31
N ASP A 642 26.95 20.49 -45.16
CA ASP A 642 25.96 20.76 -44.11
C ASP A 642 26.19 22.14 -43.47
N GLU A 643 27.45 22.55 -43.31
CA GLU A 643 27.82 23.89 -42.84
C GLU A 643 27.42 24.96 -43.86
N ALA A 644 27.72 24.75 -45.16
CA ALA A 644 27.29 25.67 -46.22
C ALA A 644 25.75 25.79 -46.33
N PHE A 645 25.00 24.70 -46.12
CA PHE A 645 23.54 24.71 -46.12
C PHE A 645 22.94 25.43 -44.89
N ARG A 646 23.63 25.36 -43.75
CA ARG A 646 23.27 26.13 -42.55
C ARG A 646 23.48 27.62 -42.79
N ASP A 647 24.63 28.00 -43.34
CA ASP A 647 24.96 29.40 -43.65
C ASP A 647 24.01 29.98 -44.70
N LEU A 648 23.60 29.18 -45.70
CA LEU A 648 22.57 29.56 -46.67
C LEU A 648 21.21 29.83 -45.99
N GLN A 649 20.78 28.99 -45.05
CA GLN A 649 19.53 29.19 -44.30
C GLN A 649 19.57 30.46 -43.43
N GLU A 650 20.72 30.75 -42.81
CA GLU A 650 20.92 31.96 -42.02
C GLU A 650 20.88 33.23 -42.91
N GLN A 651 21.39 33.15 -44.14
CA GLN A 651 21.35 34.26 -45.11
C GLN A 651 19.93 34.62 -45.56
N PHE A 652 19.06 33.61 -45.76
CA PHE A 652 17.66 33.84 -46.18
C PHE A 652 16.70 34.18 -45.03
N ASN A 653 17.10 33.98 -43.77
CA ASN A 653 16.23 34.22 -42.62
C ASN A 653 16.93 34.94 -41.43
N PRO A 654 17.40 36.19 -41.60
CA PRO A 654 18.16 36.94 -40.58
C PRO A 654 17.36 37.35 -39.32
N GLY A 655 16.09 36.94 -39.20
CA GLY A 655 15.19 37.27 -38.09
C GLY A 655 14.76 36.09 -37.21
N ALA A 656 15.19 34.86 -37.53
CA ALA A 656 15.01 33.71 -36.65
C ALA A 656 16.26 33.56 -35.77
N GLN A 657 16.08 33.60 -34.45
CA GLN A 657 17.11 33.41 -33.41
C GLN A 657 18.18 34.50 -33.24
N ALA A 658 17.81 35.59 -32.57
CA ALA A 658 18.76 36.43 -31.81
C ALA A 658 19.02 35.89 -30.37
N GLY A 659 18.83 34.59 -30.15
CA GLY A 659 18.77 33.99 -28.80
C GLY A 659 19.93 33.05 -28.41
N GLU A 660 20.50 32.28 -29.33
CA GLU A 660 21.35 31.14 -28.94
C GLU A 660 22.54 30.85 -29.88
N SER A 661 23.04 31.85 -30.60
CA SER A 661 24.13 31.66 -31.58
C SER A 661 25.51 32.09 -31.07
N GLN A 662 25.82 31.86 -29.79
CA GLN A 662 27.17 32.12 -29.25
C GLN A 662 27.84 30.89 -28.60
N GLY A 663 27.21 29.71 -28.66
CA GLY A 663 27.72 28.50 -28.01
C GLY A 663 28.21 27.39 -28.94
N ASN A 664 28.08 27.53 -30.26
CA ASN A 664 28.26 26.40 -31.18
C ASN A 664 29.42 26.61 -32.16
N GLU A 665 30.61 26.90 -31.64
CA GLU A 665 31.86 26.55 -32.33
C GLU A 665 32.20 25.11 -31.96
N GLY A 666 31.74 24.17 -32.80
CA GLY A 666 32.05 22.76 -32.66
C GLY A 666 33.52 22.48 -33.01
N ARG A 667 34.35 22.33 -31.98
CA ARG A 667 35.60 21.56 -32.09
C ARG A 667 35.35 20.14 -31.56
N ASN A 668 35.22 19.23 -32.53
CA ASN A 668 35.23 17.77 -32.41
C ASN A 668 34.10 17.11 -31.59
N GLY A 669 33.46 16.12 -32.21
CA GLY A 669 32.21 15.51 -31.78
C GLY A 669 32.32 14.67 -30.50
N GLY A 670 31.24 14.72 -29.71
CA GLY A 670 31.05 13.86 -28.55
C GLY A 670 29.84 14.29 -27.71
N GLN A 671 28.75 13.54 -27.84
CA GLN A 671 27.62 13.38 -26.90
C GLN A 671 26.79 14.63 -26.50
N GLY A 672 25.48 14.56 -26.78
CA GLY A 672 24.49 15.47 -26.22
C GLY A 672 23.13 15.36 -26.89
N GLN A 673 22.36 14.31 -26.55
CA GLN A 673 20.98 14.16 -26.98
C GLN A 673 20.09 15.08 -26.13
N GLY A 674 19.32 15.95 -26.80
CA GLY A 674 18.35 16.85 -26.17
C GLY A 674 17.13 16.07 -25.67
N GLN A 675 16.79 16.27 -24.40
CA GLN A 675 15.51 15.83 -23.82
C GLN A 675 14.48 16.96 -23.95
N GLN A 676 13.34 16.64 -24.55
CA GLN A 676 12.20 17.54 -24.68
C GLN A 676 11.33 17.55 -23.42
N HIS A 677 11.14 18.79 -22.95
CA HIS A 677 10.01 19.44 -22.30
C HIS A 677 8.69 18.66 -22.07
N SER A 678 8.25 18.60 -20.80
CA SER A 678 6.86 18.84 -20.40
C SER A 678 6.81 19.54 -19.02
N GLN A 679 5.79 20.38 -18.85
CA GLN A 679 5.82 21.66 -18.13
C GLN A 679 5.15 21.63 -16.73
N GLN A 680 5.35 22.72 -15.97
CA GLN A 680 4.64 23.21 -14.75
C GLN A 680 5.09 22.66 -13.37
N GLY A 681 5.40 23.45 -12.33
CA GLY A 681 5.51 24.90 -12.14
C GLY A 681 5.93 25.25 -10.69
N GLN A 682 6.64 26.39 -10.55
CA GLN A 682 6.86 27.25 -9.36
C GLN A 682 7.23 26.67 -7.98
N GLY A 683 8.42 27.07 -7.49
CA GLY A 683 8.76 27.05 -6.07
C GLY A 683 10.17 27.61 -5.82
N GLN A 684 10.23 28.84 -5.34
CA GLN A 684 11.44 29.65 -5.19
C GLN A 684 11.94 29.62 -3.75
N GLN A 685 13.16 29.17 -3.46
CA GLN A 685 14.02 29.83 -2.45
C GLN A 685 15.48 29.31 -2.41
N PRO A 686 16.44 30.20 -2.05
CA PRO A 686 17.88 29.97 -2.17
C PRO A 686 18.57 29.70 -0.83
N GLY A 687 19.71 29.01 -0.85
CA GLY A 687 20.73 29.21 0.19
C GLY A 687 21.68 28.06 0.50
N GLN A 688 22.98 28.42 0.53
CA GLN A 688 24.07 27.89 1.38
C GLN A 688 24.58 26.48 1.02
N GLN A 689 25.87 26.15 0.88
CA GLN A 689 27.18 26.60 1.38
C GLN A 689 28.22 26.21 0.31
N GLN A 690 29.25 26.98 -0.08
CA GLN A 690 30.41 27.51 0.64
C GLN A 690 31.42 26.47 1.18
N GLY A 691 32.57 26.40 0.51
CA GLY A 691 33.91 26.09 1.05
C GLY A 691 34.39 24.65 0.85
N GLN A 692 35.66 24.36 0.50
CA GLN A 692 36.88 25.17 0.59
C GLN A 692 38.09 24.42 -0.01
N GLY A 693 38.90 25.12 -0.84
CA GLY A 693 40.37 24.96 -1.00
C GLY A 693 40.93 23.70 -1.69
N GLN A 694 42.07 23.70 -2.39
CA GLN A 694 43.13 24.69 -2.58
C GLN A 694 44.20 24.12 -3.57
N GLY A 695 44.81 24.95 -4.43
CA GLY A 695 46.16 24.75 -5.01
C GLY A 695 46.25 24.74 -6.55
N ARG A 696 46.52 25.89 -7.22
CA ARG A 696 47.84 26.37 -7.77
C ARG A 696 48.21 25.64 -9.09
N GLN A 697 48.45 26.28 -10.25
CA GLN A 697 49.54 27.23 -10.52
C GLN A 697 49.45 27.88 -11.93
N GLU A 698 49.79 29.18 -11.96
CA GLU A 698 50.22 30.15 -13.00
C GLU A 698 50.40 29.81 -14.51
N GLY A 699 50.03 30.79 -15.36
CA GLY A 699 50.57 31.05 -16.70
C GLY A 699 49.98 32.32 -17.35
N GLN A 700 50.80 33.22 -17.93
CA GLN A 700 50.51 34.64 -18.22
C GLN A 700 49.63 35.01 -19.45
N GLN A 701 48.90 36.13 -19.27
CA GLN A 701 48.54 37.29 -20.15
C GLN A 701 49.31 37.52 -21.50
N PRO A 702 48.83 38.38 -22.43
CA PRO A 702 47.98 39.57 -22.20
C PRO A 702 46.83 39.84 -23.19
N GLY A 703 45.82 40.55 -22.67
CA GLY A 703 44.85 41.30 -23.48
C GLY A 703 45.40 42.66 -23.90
N GLN A 704 44.95 43.12 -25.07
CA GLN A 704 45.07 44.50 -25.52
C GLN A 704 43.69 44.90 -26.05
N GLY A 705 43.02 45.80 -25.34
CA GLY A 705 41.81 46.45 -25.84
C GLY A 705 42.17 47.74 -26.57
N GLN A 706 41.33 48.14 -27.53
CA GLN A 706 40.69 49.46 -27.63
C GLN A 706 40.11 49.69 -29.04
N GLY A 707 38.86 50.17 -29.12
CA GLY A 707 38.44 51.06 -30.19
C GLY A 707 37.25 50.62 -31.06
N ASP A 708 36.08 51.12 -30.68
CA ASP A 708 34.80 51.16 -31.38
C ASP A 708 34.88 51.89 -32.74
N GLN A 709 34.50 51.21 -33.85
CA GLN A 709 33.87 51.79 -35.06
C GLN A 709 33.63 50.75 -36.18
N SER A 710 32.40 50.78 -36.73
CA SER A 710 31.96 50.26 -38.04
C SER A 710 31.35 48.85 -38.07
N ALA A 711 30.02 48.81 -37.94
CA ALA A 711 29.19 47.76 -38.47
C ALA A 711 29.03 47.96 -39.99
N GLU A 712 29.68 47.12 -40.82
CA GLU A 712 29.31 46.83 -42.23
C GLU A 712 30.30 45.87 -42.97
N GLY A 713 30.97 44.93 -42.28
CA GLY A 713 32.01 44.10 -42.93
C GLY A 713 32.10 42.61 -42.58
N GLN A 714 31.17 42.05 -41.79
CA GLN A 714 31.38 40.75 -41.16
C GLN A 714 30.83 39.53 -41.93
N GLN A 715 30.30 39.71 -43.14
CA GLN A 715 29.84 38.61 -44.01
C GLN A 715 30.95 38.02 -44.90
N GLY A 716 32.03 38.76 -45.17
CA GLY A 716 33.09 38.30 -46.09
C GLY A 716 34.12 37.32 -45.50
N ASP A 717 34.26 37.23 -44.18
CA ASP A 717 35.30 36.40 -43.53
C ASP A 717 34.88 34.92 -43.33
N GLN A 718 33.57 34.60 -43.32
CA GLN A 718 33.08 33.23 -43.12
C GLN A 718 33.08 32.41 -44.42
N ALA A 719 32.68 33.00 -45.55
CA ALA A 719 32.76 32.36 -46.87
C ALA A 719 34.21 32.02 -47.27
N GLY A 720 35.18 32.86 -46.88
CA GLY A 720 36.61 32.59 -47.05
C GLY A 720 37.05 31.29 -46.35
N ALA A 721 36.64 31.09 -45.10
CA ALA A 721 37.01 29.91 -44.30
C ALA A 721 36.39 28.60 -44.82
N LEU A 722 35.20 28.64 -45.44
CA LEU A 722 34.62 27.48 -46.12
C LEU A 722 35.39 27.16 -47.41
N SER A 723 35.73 28.18 -48.20
CA SER A 723 36.49 27.98 -49.44
C SER A 723 37.89 27.39 -49.21
N ASP A 724 38.58 27.81 -48.13
CA ASP A 724 39.91 27.29 -47.77
C ASP A 724 39.87 25.81 -47.34
N ARG A 725 38.80 25.40 -46.64
CA ARG A 725 38.59 24.00 -46.25
C ARG A 725 38.22 23.13 -47.45
N GLN A 726 37.41 23.64 -48.37
CA GLN A 726 37.12 22.97 -49.64
C GLN A 726 38.40 22.78 -50.48
N GLU A 727 39.30 23.77 -50.52
CA GLU A 727 40.60 23.67 -51.20
C GLU A 727 41.51 22.60 -50.54
N ALA A 728 41.45 22.47 -49.21
CA ALA A 728 42.20 21.43 -48.49
C ALA A 728 41.70 20.01 -48.86
N LEU A 729 40.39 19.81 -48.91
CA LEU A 729 39.80 18.52 -49.30
C LEU A 729 40.11 18.16 -50.76
N ARG A 730 40.04 19.12 -51.67
CA ARG A 730 40.43 18.90 -53.08
C ARG A 730 41.88 18.45 -53.20
N ARG A 731 42.79 19.09 -52.46
CA ARG A 731 44.21 18.72 -52.43
C ARG A 731 44.43 17.33 -51.83
N GLU A 732 43.67 16.96 -50.80
CA GLU A 732 43.74 15.62 -50.21
C GLU A 732 43.28 14.55 -51.19
N LEU A 733 42.14 14.76 -51.85
CA LEU A 733 41.64 13.87 -52.90
C LEU A 733 42.67 13.69 -54.03
N GLU A 734 43.34 14.76 -54.43
CA GLU A 734 44.39 14.68 -55.46
C GLU A 734 45.61 13.88 -54.99
N ARG A 735 46.02 14.00 -53.72
CA ARG A 735 47.08 13.16 -53.14
C ARG A 735 46.68 11.68 -53.10
N GLN A 736 45.45 11.39 -52.70
CA GLN A 736 44.93 10.03 -52.63
C GLN A 736 44.84 9.40 -54.03
N ARG A 737 44.36 10.16 -55.02
CA ARG A 737 44.34 9.75 -56.44
C ARG A 737 45.73 9.43 -56.99
N GLN A 738 46.75 10.21 -56.62
CA GLN A 738 48.13 9.95 -57.03
C GLN A 738 48.75 8.74 -56.32
N SER A 739 48.30 8.46 -55.10
CA SER A 739 48.77 7.35 -54.27
C SER A 739 48.07 6.03 -54.55
N LEU A 740 46.98 6.07 -55.32
CA LEU A 740 46.20 4.90 -55.71
C LEU A 740 47.06 3.93 -56.56
N PRO A 741 47.18 2.65 -56.14
CA PRO A 741 47.91 1.67 -56.92
C PRO A 741 47.33 1.57 -58.33
N ASN A 742 48.17 1.23 -59.31
CA ASN A 742 47.73 1.08 -60.69
C ASN A 742 46.95 -0.23 -60.86
N VAL A 743 45.71 -0.24 -60.38
CA VAL A 743 44.75 -1.35 -60.54
C VAL A 743 44.27 -1.29 -61.98
N GLY A 744 44.70 -2.25 -62.80
CA GLY A 744 44.28 -2.36 -64.20
C GLY A 744 42.88 -2.97 -64.33
N GLY A 745 42.22 -2.74 -65.46
CA GLY A 745 40.86 -3.22 -65.74
C GLY A 745 39.86 -2.08 -65.88
N GLN A 746 38.68 -2.38 -66.44
CA GLN A 746 37.64 -1.37 -66.71
C GLN A 746 37.18 -0.69 -65.41
N ALA A 747 36.98 -1.47 -64.34
CA ALA A 747 36.58 -0.94 -63.04
C ALA A 747 37.63 -0.01 -62.39
N GLY A 748 38.93 -0.26 -62.65
CA GLY A 748 40.02 0.61 -62.18
C GLY A 748 40.11 1.93 -62.95
N GLU A 749 39.80 1.91 -64.25
CA GLU A 749 39.68 3.13 -65.08
C GLU A 749 38.44 3.94 -64.67
N ASP A 750 37.29 3.29 -64.48
CA ASP A 750 36.04 3.92 -64.05
C ASP A 750 36.18 4.58 -62.67
N ALA A 751 36.92 3.94 -61.75
CA ALA A 751 37.24 4.51 -60.44
C ALA A 751 38.05 5.80 -60.56
N ARG A 752 39.06 5.84 -61.44
CA ARG A 752 39.88 7.05 -61.67
C ARG A 752 39.08 8.16 -62.32
N ASP A 753 38.25 7.82 -63.30
CA ASP A 753 37.38 8.78 -63.98
C ASP A 753 36.36 9.39 -63.01
N ALA A 754 35.84 8.61 -62.06
CA ALA A 754 34.95 9.08 -61.01
C ALA A 754 35.68 10.02 -60.02
N LEU A 755 36.88 9.66 -59.57
CA LEU A 755 37.69 10.53 -58.70
C LEU A 755 38.13 11.82 -59.42
N ASP A 756 38.35 11.77 -60.74
CA ASP A 756 38.60 12.94 -61.57
C ASP A 756 37.39 13.87 -61.68
N ARG A 757 36.19 13.30 -61.81
CA ARG A 757 34.94 14.07 -61.76
C ARG A 757 34.74 14.71 -60.39
N ALA A 758 34.99 13.96 -59.31
CA ALA A 758 34.92 14.48 -57.94
C ALA A 758 35.86 15.67 -57.75
N GLY A 759 37.12 15.57 -58.22
CA GLY A 759 38.09 16.67 -58.14
C GLY A 759 37.65 17.94 -58.89
N ARG A 760 37.04 17.80 -60.08
CA ARG A 760 36.51 18.95 -60.85
C ARG A 760 35.28 19.57 -60.18
N ALA A 761 34.40 18.76 -59.61
CA ALA A 761 33.24 19.24 -58.88
C ALA A 761 33.66 19.99 -57.59
N MET A 762 34.65 19.48 -56.86
CA MET A 762 35.23 20.16 -55.70
C MET A 762 35.90 21.49 -56.06
N GLU A 763 36.54 21.58 -57.23
CA GLU A 763 37.08 22.85 -57.75
C GLU A 763 35.96 23.85 -58.05
N GLY A 764 34.87 23.41 -58.68
CA GLY A 764 33.69 24.26 -58.90
C GLY A 764 33.03 24.73 -57.61
N ALA A 765 32.97 23.86 -56.59
CA ALA A 765 32.49 24.23 -55.26
C ALA A 765 33.39 25.29 -54.60
N GLU A 766 34.71 25.12 -54.69
CA GLU A 766 35.69 26.08 -54.18
C GLU A 766 35.55 27.47 -54.84
N GLU A 767 35.38 27.51 -56.17
CA GLU A 767 35.14 28.76 -56.91
C GLU A 767 33.82 29.44 -56.51
N ALA A 768 32.74 28.66 -56.36
CA ALA A 768 31.44 29.16 -55.92
C ALA A 768 31.49 29.71 -54.49
N LEU A 769 32.15 29.02 -53.56
CA LEU A 769 32.37 29.50 -52.19
C LEU A 769 33.19 30.79 -52.15
N ARG A 770 34.25 30.92 -52.98
CA ARG A 770 35.01 32.18 -53.10
C ARG A 770 34.18 33.32 -53.72
N GLY A 771 33.20 32.98 -54.54
CA GLY A 771 32.25 33.90 -55.16
C GLY A 771 31.06 34.28 -54.26
N ASP A 772 31.00 33.75 -53.03
CA ASP A 772 29.87 33.89 -52.10
C ASP A 772 28.54 33.31 -52.65
N ASP A 773 28.63 32.36 -53.60
CA ASP A 773 27.48 31.65 -54.16
C ASP A 773 27.31 30.29 -53.46
N LEU A 774 26.73 30.34 -52.25
CA LEU A 774 26.52 29.16 -51.42
C LEU A 774 25.58 28.13 -52.07
N ALA A 775 24.63 28.56 -52.91
CA ALA A 775 23.70 27.67 -53.58
C ALA A 775 24.40 26.83 -54.66
N GLU A 776 25.16 27.46 -55.56
CA GLU A 776 25.96 26.74 -56.55
C GLU A 776 27.06 25.89 -55.88
N ALA A 777 27.62 26.36 -54.76
CA ALA A 777 28.61 25.58 -54.00
C ALA A 777 28.04 24.26 -53.47
N ILE A 778 26.84 24.27 -52.89
CA ILE A 778 26.17 23.07 -52.37
C ILE A 778 25.86 22.09 -53.50
N ASP A 779 25.39 22.58 -54.65
CA ASP A 779 25.12 21.73 -55.82
C ASP A 779 26.41 21.05 -56.31
N ARG A 780 27.53 21.79 -56.39
CA ARG A 780 28.84 21.25 -56.76
C ARG A 780 29.40 20.26 -55.73
N GLN A 781 29.13 20.47 -54.44
CA GLN A 781 29.52 19.55 -53.38
C GLN A 781 28.74 18.25 -53.43
N ALA A 782 27.44 18.30 -53.76
CA ALA A 782 26.64 17.11 -54.01
C ALA A 782 27.18 16.29 -55.20
N GLU A 783 27.51 16.96 -56.31
CA GLU A 783 28.17 16.32 -57.47
C GLU A 783 29.50 15.65 -57.08
N ALA A 784 30.29 16.29 -56.21
CA ALA A 784 31.55 15.73 -55.73
C ALA A 784 31.34 14.49 -54.84
N MET A 785 30.37 14.51 -53.93
CA MET A 785 30.05 13.39 -53.04
C MET A 785 29.57 12.16 -53.82
N ASP A 786 28.72 12.35 -54.83
CA ASP A 786 28.25 11.26 -55.67
C ASP A 786 29.40 10.65 -56.49
N ALA A 787 30.26 11.48 -57.06
CA ALA A 787 31.44 11.01 -57.78
C ALA A 787 32.45 10.28 -56.88
N LEU A 788 32.60 10.68 -55.61
CA LEU A 788 33.42 9.96 -54.62
C LEU A 788 32.82 8.59 -54.27
N ARG A 789 31.50 8.50 -54.09
CA ARG A 789 30.80 7.22 -53.83
C ARG A 789 30.94 6.26 -55.00
N ASP A 790 30.80 6.75 -56.23
CA ASP A 790 31.02 5.98 -57.45
C ASP A 790 32.48 5.51 -57.58
N GLY A 791 33.43 6.38 -57.24
CA GLY A 791 34.86 6.06 -57.22
C GLY A 791 35.20 4.95 -56.24
N MET A 792 34.68 5.01 -55.01
CA MET A 792 34.88 3.96 -54.01
C MET A 792 34.23 2.63 -54.40
N ARG A 793 33.01 2.66 -54.97
CA ARG A 793 32.35 1.43 -55.42
C ARG A 793 33.15 0.74 -56.53
N SER A 794 33.57 1.50 -57.53
CA SER A 794 34.34 1.00 -58.68
C SER A 794 35.74 0.51 -58.25
N LEU A 795 36.37 1.20 -57.29
CA LEU A 795 37.65 0.79 -56.72
C LEU A 795 37.54 -0.51 -55.91
N GLY A 796 36.47 -0.65 -55.12
CA GLY A 796 36.18 -1.88 -54.38
C GLY A 796 35.97 -3.07 -55.31
N GLU A 797 35.25 -2.88 -56.42
CA GLU A 797 35.05 -3.88 -57.46
C GLU A 797 36.38 -4.25 -58.15
N ALA A 798 37.20 -3.27 -58.51
CA ALA A 798 38.53 -3.49 -59.10
C ALA A 798 39.48 -4.26 -58.16
N LEU A 799 39.40 -4.01 -56.85
CA LEU A 799 40.19 -4.74 -55.84
C LEU A 799 39.67 -6.17 -55.64
N ALA A 800 38.35 -6.38 -55.71
CA ALA A 800 37.74 -7.72 -55.64
C ALA A 800 38.09 -8.58 -56.87
N GLU A 801 38.05 -8.00 -58.07
CA GLU A 801 38.45 -8.68 -59.31
C GLU A 801 39.94 -9.07 -59.30
N ASN A 802 40.82 -8.21 -58.78
CA ASN A 802 42.25 -8.48 -58.67
C ASN A 802 42.56 -9.58 -57.62
N SER A 803 41.72 -9.73 -56.60
CA SER A 803 41.88 -10.72 -55.53
C SER A 803 41.54 -12.16 -55.95
N GLN A 804 40.84 -12.36 -57.07
CA GLN A 804 40.43 -13.68 -57.58
C GLN A 804 41.50 -14.43 -58.41
N SER A 805 42.70 -13.85 -58.56
CA SER A 805 43.74 -14.39 -59.46
C SER A 805 44.84 -15.27 -58.80
N GLN A 806 44.63 -15.83 -57.60
CA GLN A 806 45.65 -16.69 -56.92
C GLN A 806 45.07 -18.03 -56.39
N PRO A 807 45.52 -19.22 -56.86
CA PRO A 807 44.96 -20.52 -56.44
C PRO A 807 45.88 -21.40 -55.55
N GLY A 808 45.30 -22.06 -54.51
CA GLY A 808 45.83 -23.25 -53.79
C GLY A 808 45.12 -23.48 -52.43
N GLN A 809 44.25 -24.47 -52.18
CA GLN A 809 44.32 -25.95 -52.11
C GLN A 809 44.70 -26.52 -50.71
N GLY A 810 43.79 -27.25 -50.04
CA GLY A 810 44.12 -28.23 -48.98
C GLY A 810 43.03 -28.60 -47.93
N GLN A 811 42.50 -29.82 -48.01
CA GLN A 811 41.69 -30.54 -46.99
C GLN A 811 42.56 -31.10 -45.84
N ALA A 812 41.99 -31.33 -44.63
CA ALA A 812 42.09 -32.59 -43.86
C ALA A 812 41.35 -32.56 -42.50
N GLN A 813 41.10 -33.77 -41.98
CA GLN A 813 40.11 -34.22 -41.00
C GLN A 813 40.77 -34.77 -39.71
N SER A 814 40.16 -34.52 -38.54
CA SER A 814 40.10 -35.31 -37.27
C SER A 814 41.34 -35.97 -36.61
N GLN A 815 41.53 -35.75 -35.28
CA GLN A 815 41.55 -36.77 -34.18
C GLN A 815 42.12 -36.25 -32.82
N THR A 816 41.38 -36.50 -31.73
CA THR A 816 41.73 -36.50 -30.27
C THR A 816 42.51 -37.82 -29.91
N PRO A 817 43.20 -38.11 -28.75
CA PRO A 817 42.80 -37.81 -27.33
C PRO A 817 43.82 -37.83 -26.13
N GLY A 818 43.39 -37.26 -24.97
CA GLY A 818 43.49 -37.84 -23.59
C GLY A 818 44.44 -37.22 -22.54
N GLN A 819 43.96 -36.96 -21.29
CA GLN A 819 44.33 -37.72 -20.04
C GLN A 819 44.09 -37.04 -18.63
N PHE A 820 43.37 -37.77 -17.73
CA PHE A 820 43.26 -37.86 -16.23
C PHE A 820 42.83 -36.67 -15.31
N GLY A 821 42.07 -36.89 -14.21
CA GLY A 821 41.67 -38.15 -13.54
C GLY A 821 40.66 -38.08 -12.37
N GLU A 822 40.38 -39.29 -11.84
CA GLU A 822 39.57 -39.66 -10.66
C GLU A 822 40.34 -39.56 -9.33
N GLN A 823 39.70 -39.19 -8.20
CA GLN A 823 39.29 -40.11 -7.10
C GLN A 823 38.86 -39.41 -5.78
N ASP A 824 37.69 -39.84 -5.30
CA ASP A 824 37.04 -39.78 -3.97
C ASP A 824 37.64 -40.85 -3.03
N PRO A 825 37.70 -40.71 -1.67
CA PRO A 825 36.97 -41.65 -0.79
C PRO A 825 36.79 -41.23 0.69
N LEU A 826 35.56 -41.22 1.24
CA LEU A 826 35.16 -41.70 2.61
C LEU A 826 33.78 -41.16 3.07
N GLY A 827 32.75 -41.39 2.27
CA GLY A 827 31.41 -40.83 2.51
C GLY A 827 30.74 -41.09 3.86
N ARG A 828 29.68 -40.31 4.11
CA ARG A 828 28.37 -40.78 4.60
C ARG A 828 27.34 -39.66 4.63
N SER A 829 26.15 -40.02 4.18
CA SER A 829 24.86 -39.35 4.40
C SER A 829 24.30 -39.60 5.80
N GLN A 830 23.60 -38.64 6.41
CA GLN A 830 22.24 -38.86 6.95
C GLN A 830 21.49 -37.58 7.35
N ARG A 831 20.44 -37.28 6.57
CA ARG A 831 19.06 -36.91 6.92
C ARG A 831 18.78 -36.26 8.30
N GLY A 832 18.11 -35.10 8.26
CA GLY A 832 17.34 -34.55 9.37
C GLY A 832 16.35 -33.45 8.96
N LEU A 833 15.07 -33.84 8.88
CA LEU A 833 13.83 -33.06 9.02
C LEU A 833 13.37 -32.08 7.92
N ALA A 834 12.13 -32.35 7.51
CA ALA A 834 11.23 -31.52 6.72
C ALA A 834 10.81 -30.25 7.47
N GLY A 835 10.65 -29.18 6.70
CA GLY A 835 9.96 -27.95 7.05
C GLY A 835 9.58 -27.26 5.75
N ASP A 836 8.31 -27.42 5.40
CA ASP A 836 7.47 -26.57 4.56
C ASP A 836 8.19 -25.49 3.70
N GLN A 837 8.25 -25.72 2.39
CA GLN A 837 8.64 -24.71 1.39
C GLN A 837 7.69 -24.80 0.21
N GLY A 838 6.51 -24.20 0.38
CA GLY A 838 5.56 -23.95 -0.68
C GLY A 838 5.00 -22.54 -0.55
N GLU A 839 5.85 -21.50 -0.60
CA GLU A 839 5.40 -20.10 -0.64
C GLU A 839 6.52 -19.12 -1.01
N PHE A 840 7.22 -19.34 -2.13
CA PHE A 840 8.33 -18.46 -2.55
C PHE A 840 8.02 -17.56 -3.75
N THR A 841 6.91 -17.77 -4.47
CA THR A 841 6.55 -16.95 -5.65
C THR A 841 5.63 -15.78 -5.34
N ALA A 842 4.88 -15.79 -4.22
CA ALA A 842 4.07 -14.65 -3.80
C ALA A 842 4.87 -13.54 -3.08
N ARG A 843 6.15 -13.78 -2.76
CA ARG A 843 6.92 -12.91 -1.86
C ARG A 843 7.65 -11.77 -2.57
N GLU A 844 8.00 -11.91 -3.85
CA GLU A 844 8.71 -10.85 -4.58
C GLU A 844 7.83 -9.62 -4.86
N ASP A 845 6.53 -9.82 -5.13
CA ASP A 845 5.58 -8.71 -5.28
C ASP A 845 5.24 -8.03 -3.95
N ILE A 846 5.19 -8.79 -2.85
CA ILE A 846 4.96 -8.25 -1.51
C ILE A 846 6.14 -7.37 -1.05
N TYR A 847 7.39 -7.75 -1.36
CA TYR A 847 8.54 -6.91 -1.00
C TYR A 847 8.65 -5.63 -1.84
N ARG A 848 8.27 -5.67 -3.13
CA ARG A 848 8.23 -4.48 -3.99
C ARG A 848 7.16 -3.51 -3.53
N ARG A 849 5.95 -4.02 -3.26
CA ARG A 849 4.80 -3.24 -2.78
C ARG A 849 4.97 -2.72 -1.35
N ALA A 850 5.66 -3.48 -0.49
CA ALA A 850 6.08 -3.00 0.83
C ALA A 850 7.12 -1.87 0.71
N GLY A 851 8.03 -1.92 -0.27
CA GLY A 851 8.96 -0.82 -0.57
C GLY A 851 8.23 0.45 -1.02
N GLU A 852 7.30 0.33 -1.95
CA GLU A 852 6.47 1.44 -2.45
C GLU A 852 5.63 2.07 -1.34
N LEU A 853 5.03 1.26 -0.45
CA LEU A 853 4.27 1.74 0.71
C LEU A 853 5.17 2.46 1.71
N LEU A 854 6.37 1.95 1.97
CA LEU A 854 7.30 2.54 2.94
C LEU A 854 7.88 3.87 2.42
N ASP A 855 8.12 3.96 1.11
CA ASP A 855 8.52 5.21 0.45
C ASP A 855 7.38 6.24 0.43
N GLU A 856 6.14 5.80 0.21
CA GLU A 856 4.95 6.68 0.28
C GLU A 856 4.70 7.19 1.70
N ILE A 857 4.87 6.33 2.72
CA ILE A 857 4.74 6.73 4.13
C ILE A 857 5.88 7.70 4.50
N ARG A 858 7.13 7.48 4.05
CA ARG A 858 8.24 8.42 4.24
C ARG A 858 7.96 9.77 3.58
N ARG A 859 7.47 9.77 2.34
CA ARG A 859 7.08 10.98 1.60
C ARG A 859 6.01 11.77 2.35
N ARG A 860 4.91 11.11 2.73
CA ARG A 860 3.79 11.76 3.45
C ARG A 860 4.15 12.19 4.86
N SER A 861 5.05 11.48 5.54
CA SER A 861 5.54 11.87 6.88
C SER A 861 6.41 13.13 6.88
N GLY A 862 6.97 13.50 5.72
CA GLY A 862 7.78 14.72 5.52
C GLY A 862 6.95 15.96 5.13
N GLU A 863 5.68 15.80 4.77
CA GLU A 863 4.79 16.89 4.37
C GLU A 863 4.29 17.67 5.59
N THR A 864 4.89 18.83 5.87
CA THR A 864 4.59 19.65 7.07
C THR A 864 3.19 20.29 7.07
N ALA A 865 2.47 20.22 5.95
CA ALA A 865 1.14 20.81 5.78
C ALA A 865 -0.02 19.88 6.21
N ARG A 866 0.26 18.64 6.62
CA ARG A 866 -0.78 17.66 7.01
C ARG A 866 -1.23 17.81 8.46
N PRO A 867 -2.47 17.37 8.79
CA PRO A 867 -2.96 17.36 10.17
C PRO A 867 -2.05 16.55 11.12
N GLU A 868 -1.80 17.08 12.33
CA GLU A 868 -0.88 16.44 13.31
C GLU A 868 -1.27 15.00 13.64
N VAL A 869 -2.57 14.68 13.68
CA VAL A 869 -3.08 13.33 13.97
C VAL A 869 -2.67 12.32 12.89
N GLU A 870 -2.62 12.74 11.63
CA GLU A 870 -2.22 11.91 10.49
C GLU A 870 -0.70 11.71 10.49
N LEU A 871 0.08 12.77 10.77
CA LEU A 871 1.54 12.68 10.89
C LEU A 871 1.97 11.75 12.05
N ASP A 872 1.28 11.79 13.18
CA ASP A 872 1.53 10.90 14.32
C ASP A 872 1.11 9.45 14.05
N TYR A 873 0.14 9.23 13.16
CA TYR A 873 -0.24 7.89 12.69
C TYR A 873 0.82 7.33 11.73
N LEU A 874 1.27 8.14 10.75
CA LEU A 874 2.31 7.77 9.79
C LEU A 874 3.66 7.50 10.47
N ARG A 875 4.03 8.28 11.49
CA ARG A 875 5.23 8.01 12.32
C ARG A 875 5.14 6.71 13.10
N ARG A 876 3.97 6.41 13.69
CA ARG A 876 3.73 5.12 14.37
C ARG A 876 3.69 3.94 13.42
N LEU A 877 3.35 4.16 12.14
CA LEU A 877 3.46 3.15 11.10
C LEU A 877 4.92 2.92 10.72
N LEU A 878 5.72 3.98 10.55
CA LEU A 878 7.16 3.90 10.26
C LEU A 878 7.98 3.22 11.35
N ASP A 879 7.61 3.37 12.63
CA ASP A 879 8.28 2.67 13.74
C ASP A 879 7.94 1.17 13.80
N ARG A 880 6.91 0.74 13.07
CA ARG A 880 6.34 -0.62 13.14
C ARG A 880 6.70 -1.49 11.93
N PHE A 881 7.04 -0.85 10.82
CA PHE A 881 7.77 -1.44 9.69
C PHE A 881 9.27 -1.49 10.02
#